data_AF-A0A6J5C822-F1
#
_entry.id   AF-A0A6J5C822-F1
#
_cell.length_a   1.000
_cell.length_b   1.000
_cell.length_c   1.000
_cell.angle_alpha   90.00
_cell.angle_beta   90.00
_cell.angle_gamma   90.00
#
_symmetry.space_group_name_H-M   'P 1'
#
loop_
_entity.id
_entity.type
_entity.pdbx_description
1 polymer ?
#
loop_
_entity_poly.entity_id
_entity_poly.type
_entity_poly.pdbx_seq_one_letter_code
_entity_poly.pdbx_strand_id
1 'polypeptide(L)'
;MNRLSSAVTAMKSHYEVVVIGSGYGGAIAASRMARAGRSVCVLERGREFMAGEYPRTPFQGAEQIQYNTPAAQIGSPLALLEVHVNDDVNAVVGCGLGGTSLINANVALKVDPRLWDDARWPAALRADEAGRDTGYQRAWDMLQPSPVPARFRELPKLLALARSAEALGMAERFSTPPITVTFEDRTNAAGVAQKACTGCGDCNSGCNYDAKNSTHMNYLPDAVAHGAQIFTGAAVHSVTRNAATQTWQVGYQLVRLGRESYDAPDLFVSADIVIVSAGTIGSTALLLRSRNEGLSVSGMLGERFTGNGDVLAFAYNTDDTINGVGWGAHVEGDIPPVGPTITGLIDHRNTVDVKDGFVIEEGSLAGPVGAALVGMLGAAAPLAGVDVSGPRTADRQLAYDARVVESFLHGPYRGALNHTQSYLVMAHDDESGQISVNDKGRPRIAWENAGKQPIYETVEETLKNATVPLGGKYLRDPISNDIFGNRTVTVHPLGGCPMGEDAEHGVVDHMGRVFSGMAGTAVHDGMYVMDGAVMPMSLGVNPLWTISALAERNCALLAASRGWTIDYDSKGTAAAPPPQKIGLRFTETMVGHYTPTGASKDAASPMAFTLTVESDELADMLSDPNHLARTAGTLTCPALSAQPMTITDGTFNLFVADPQDVDERNMNYRMTLNSAEGKTYYLSGQKIITRTSPLELWEQTNTLYARVFDTPHADAAPLGSATLIITPENFLKQQRTLEVTNAPDLATRLEWTLKFGKFFAGVLFSEYGGIAAPLQYYDPDAKPRLKRALRAPAPQVFFFDTPDGTRLRLTRYVDPARKNARPVLLIHGSGVSSRIYSTDLIDTNLVEYLCAAGYDVWLVDLRVSIEMPSVLVPTNVDKVALEDIPAAVAKIREVTGAAAIQALGHCMGGLALSMSLMAGLEGVRSAVISQVAVHPVPPTLGRIKAGLHIPDIMQHLGVTDLNAYTQDEKWPHNLFDEALRLYPVDHDEGCGNPICHRATFMYGLLYEHAQVSETLHSNLQELLGVHDVGVFRHLAAMVRAGNVVDVDGNDVYLRGGHGMKGLAGMRIPIGFIHGDRNETYVPKSTALTYQMLVDAFPEQPYERYLIPGYGHIDCIFGKNAAVDVYPTIARYLNAH
;
A
#
# COMPACT_ATOMS: atom_id res chain seq x y z
N MET A 1 -13.36 -18.15 -0.22
CA MET A 1 -13.17 -17.54 1.11
C MET A 1 -12.29 -16.30 0.93
N ASN A 2 -12.53 -15.21 1.66
CA ASN A 2 -11.59 -14.07 1.65
C ASN A 2 -10.30 -14.46 2.36
N ARG A 3 -9.18 -13.84 1.98
CA ARG A 3 -7.91 -13.95 2.71
C ARG A 3 -8.10 -13.44 4.16
N LEU A 4 -7.51 -14.15 5.11
CA LEU A 4 -7.53 -13.88 6.55
C LEU A 4 -6.43 -12.89 6.94
N SER A 5 -5.35 -12.83 6.16
CA SER A 5 -4.22 -11.93 6.43
C SER A 5 -4.61 -10.45 6.30
N SER A 6 -4.21 -9.67 7.30
CA SER A 6 -4.26 -8.21 7.32
C SER A 6 -3.05 -7.62 6.58
N ALA A 7 -3.20 -6.44 6.01
CA ALA A 7 -2.07 -5.67 5.48
C ALA A 7 -1.07 -5.39 6.60
N VAL A 8 0.23 -5.54 6.34
CA VAL A 8 1.29 -5.34 7.36
C VAL A 8 1.24 -3.93 7.94
N THR A 9 0.89 -2.95 7.11
CA THR A 9 0.72 -1.54 7.49
C THR A 9 -0.45 -1.28 8.45
N ALA A 10 -1.35 -2.25 8.65
CA ALA A 10 -2.43 -2.17 9.64
C ALA A 10 -2.01 -2.69 11.03
N MET A 11 -0.75 -3.08 11.21
CA MET A 11 -0.24 -3.54 12.49
C MET A 11 -0.12 -2.38 13.49
N LYS A 12 -0.77 -2.52 14.63
CA LYS A 12 -0.64 -1.58 15.76
C LYS A 12 0.73 -1.70 16.41
N SER A 13 1.17 -0.63 17.09
CA SER A 13 2.40 -0.63 17.89
C SER A 13 2.34 -1.55 19.13
N HIS A 14 1.12 -1.86 19.59
CA HIS A 14 0.88 -2.65 20.80
C HIS A 14 -0.37 -3.55 20.68
N TYR A 15 -0.30 -4.74 21.29
CA TYR A 15 -1.41 -5.68 21.46
C TYR A 15 -1.39 -6.30 22.87
N GLU A 16 -2.57 -6.63 23.42
CA GLU A 16 -2.63 -7.38 24.68
C GLU A 16 -1.98 -8.78 24.53
N VAL A 17 -2.18 -9.42 23.37
CA VAL A 17 -1.59 -10.75 23.09
C VAL A 17 -0.95 -10.78 21.70
N VAL A 18 0.33 -11.17 21.63
CA VAL A 18 1.00 -11.54 20.39
C VAL A 18 1.22 -13.06 20.36
N VAL A 19 0.74 -13.71 19.30
CA VAL A 19 0.95 -15.13 19.03
C VAL A 19 1.94 -15.28 17.89
N ILE A 20 3.01 -16.04 18.10
CA ILE A 20 4.08 -16.23 17.12
C ILE A 20 3.92 -17.61 16.50
N GLY A 21 3.59 -17.66 15.21
CA GLY A 21 3.27 -18.87 14.47
C GLY A 21 1.78 -19.22 14.48
N SER A 22 1.32 -19.84 13.40
CA SER A 22 -0.11 -20.09 13.14
C SER A 22 -0.48 -21.58 13.00
N GLY A 23 0.39 -22.48 13.51
CA GLY A 23 0.10 -23.92 13.61
C GLY A 23 -1.01 -24.23 14.63
N TYR A 24 -1.15 -25.50 15.04
CA TYR A 24 -2.19 -25.93 15.99
C TYR A 24 -2.23 -25.08 17.27
N GLY A 25 -1.11 -24.99 17.99
CA GLY A 25 -1.00 -24.21 19.22
C GLY A 25 -1.35 -22.73 19.02
N GLY A 26 -0.77 -22.10 18.00
CA GLY A 26 -0.94 -20.68 17.73
C GLY A 26 -2.34 -20.32 17.26
N ALA A 27 -2.94 -21.13 16.38
CA ALA A 27 -4.30 -20.92 15.91
C ALA A 27 -5.32 -21.03 17.07
N ILE A 28 -5.15 -22.03 17.94
CA ILE A 28 -5.97 -22.21 19.14
C ILE A 28 -5.80 -21.01 20.07
N ALA A 29 -4.56 -20.63 20.38
CA ALA A 29 -4.28 -19.47 21.23
C ALA A 29 -4.90 -18.18 20.68
N ALA A 30 -4.77 -17.93 19.38
CA ALA A 30 -5.37 -16.77 18.74
C ALA A 30 -6.90 -16.77 18.85
N SER A 31 -7.55 -17.89 18.53
CA SER A 31 -9.01 -18.05 18.65
C SER A 31 -9.49 -17.83 20.09
N ARG A 32 -8.86 -18.50 21.06
CA ARG A 32 -9.31 -18.45 22.45
C ARG A 32 -9.07 -17.10 23.10
N MET A 33 -7.94 -16.44 22.82
CA MET A 33 -7.69 -15.09 23.34
C MET A 33 -8.59 -14.04 22.68
N ALA A 34 -8.90 -14.18 21.39
CA ALA A 34 -9.87 -13.29 20.71
C ALA A 34 -11.30 -13.49 21.25
N ARG A 35 -11.71 -14.75 21.49
CA ARG A 35 -12.98 -15.09 22.17
C ARG A 35 -13.06 -14.62 23.63
N ALA A 36 -11.91 -14.38 24.26
CA ALA A 36 -11.83 -13.70 25.55
C ALA A 36 -11.91 -12.16 25.45
N GLY A 37 -12.17 -11.63 24.24
CA GLY A 37 -12.29 -10.20 23.96
C GLY A 37 -10.97 -9.44 24.03
N ARG A 38 -9.83 -10.11 23.81
CA ARG A 38 -8.50 -9.49 23.82
C ARG A 38 -8.09 -8.98 22.44
N SER A 39 -7.27 -7.93 22.40
CA SER A 39 -6.58 -7.50 21.18
C SER A 39 -5.45 -8.47 20.83
N VAL A 40 -5.64 -9.27 19.78
CA VAL A 40 -4.72 -10.35 19.37
C VAL A 40 -4.03 -10.03 18.04
N CYS A 41 -2.72 -10.22 18.01
CA CYS A 41 -1.89 -10.20 16.81
C CYS A 41 -1.26 -11.58 16.57
N VAL A 42 -1.38 -12.12 15.36
CA VAL A 42 -0.70 -13.35 14.94
C VAL A 42 0.40 -12.99 13.94
N LEU A 43 1.64 -13.39 14.23
CA LEU A 43 2.78 -13.22 13.33
C LEU A 43 3.14 -14.56 12.70
N GLU A 44 2.97 -14.69 11.38
CA GLU A 44 3.28 -15.89 10.62
C GLU A 44 4.38 -15.59 9.60
N ARG A 45 5.46 -16.40 9.60
CA ARG A 45 6.56 -16.25 8.64
C ARG A 45 6.13 -16.57 7.22
N GLY A 46 5.36 -17.64 7.03
CA GLY A 46 4.92 -18.08 5.72
C GLY A 46 3.80 -17.24 5.12
N ARG A 47 3.40 -17.59 3.89
CA ARG A 47 2.28 -16.94 3.19
C ARG A 47 0.95 -17.63 3.47
N GLU A 48 -0.14 -16.94 3.16
CA GLU A 48 -1.47 -17.53 3.14
C GLU A 48 -1.71 -18.26 1.80
N PHE A 49 -2.03 -19.57 1.89
CA PHE A 49 -2.36 -20.41 0.74
C PHE A 49 -3.86 -20.70 0.72
N MET A 50 -4.50 -20.47 -0.42
CA MET A 50 -5.89 -20.86 -0.64
C MET A 50 -6.00 -22.15 -1.45
N ALA A 51 -7.12 -22.85 -1.36
CA ALA A 51 -7.43 -23.93 -2.29
C ALA A 51 -7.34 -23.43 -3.75
N GLY A 52 -6.62 -24.18 -4.58
CA GLY A 52 -6.24 -23.80 -5.95
C GLY A 52 -4.81 -23.25 -6.05
N GLU A 53 -4.20 -22.80 -4.95
CA GLU A 53 -2.85 -22.23 -4.92
C GLU A 53 -1.76 -23.22 -4.49
N TYR A 54 -2.14 -24.41 -4.01
CA TYR A 54 -1.19 -25.47 -3.66
C TYR A 54 -0.59 -26.11 -4.93
N PRO A 55 0.68 -26.54 -4.89
CA PRO A 55 1.37 -27.04 -6.07
C PRO A 55 0.66 -28.25 -6.68
N ARG A 56 0.50 -28.25 -8.00
CA ARG A 56 -0.11 -29.36 -8.77
C ARG A 56 0.88 -30.05 -9.70
N THR A 57 1.93 -29.35 -10.11
CA THR A 57 2.96 -29.89 -11.01
C THR A 57 4.30 -30.05 -10.29
N PRO A 58 5.22 -30.90 -10.80
CA PRO A 58 6.55 -31.04 -10.21
C PRO A 58 7.35 -29.74 -10.14
N PHE A 59 7.23 -28.86 -11.15
CA PHE A 59 7.90 -27.56 -11.14
C PHE A 59 7.36 -26.65 -10.03
N GLN A 60 6.04 -26.56 -9.89
CA GLN A 60 5.42 -25.83 -8.78
C GLN A 60 5.80 -26.44 -7.44
N GLY A 61 5.87 -27.78 -7.33
CA GLY A 61 6.31 -28.47 -6.12
C GLY A 61 7.74 -28.07 -5.72
N ALA A 62 8.68 -28.07 -6.67
CA ALA A 62 10.06 -27.66 -6.43
C ALA A 62 10.18 -26.20 -5.96
N GLU A 63 9.37 -25.28 -6.50
CA GLU A 63 9.32 -23.88 -6.03
C GLU A 63 8.78 -23.72 -4.60
N GLN A 64 8.03 -24.71 -4.11
CA GLN A 64 7.43 -24.73 -2.77
C GLN A 64 8.25 -25.50 -1.73
N ILE A 65 9.50 -25.87 -2.04
CA ILE A 65 10.42 -26.48 -1.07
C ILE A 65 11.58 -25.53 -0.77
N GLN A 66 11.92 -25.42 0.50
CA GLN A 66 13.14 -24.77 0.99
C GLN A 66 13.95 -25.72 1.86
N TYR A 67 15.28 -25.59 1.79
CA TYR A 67 16.22 -26.44 2.51
C TYR A 67 17.05 -25.59 3.46
N ASN A 68 17.04 -25.94 4.74
CA ASN A 68 17.93 -25.39 5.74
C ASN A 68 19.09 -26.36 5.95
N THR A 69 20.19 -26.12 5.22
CA THR A 69 21.40 -26.95 5.25
C THR A 69 22.48 -26.31 6.13
N PRO A 70 23.50 -27.06 6.61
CA PRO A 70 24.61 -26.50 7.38
C PRO A 70 25.22 -25.25 6.75
N ALA A 71 25.41 -25.26 5.42
CA ALA A 71 25.98 -24.15 4.66
C ALA A 71 24.99 -22.99 4.44
N ALA A 72 23.81 -23.26 3.88
CA ALA A 72 22.91 -22.23 3.35
C ALA A 72 21.42 -22.55 3.55
N GLN A 73 20.58 -21.50 3.59
CA GLN A 73 19.15 -21.63 3.29
C GLN A 73 19.01 -21.59 1.76
N ILE A 74 18.34 -22.58 1.18
CA ILE A 74 18.18 -22.72 -0.28
C ILE A 74 16.68 -22.74 -0.58
N GLY A 75 16.26 -22.04 -1.63
CA GLY A 75 14.84 -21.87 -1.97
C GLY A 75 14.22 -20.62 -1.34
N SER A 76 12.93 -20.41 -1.57
CA SER A 76 12.24 -19.24 -1.02
C SER A 76 11.97 -19.43 0.49
N PRO A 77 12.25 -18.45 1.35
CA PRO A 77 11.89 -18.54 2.77
C PRO A 77 10.37 -18.62 3.03
N LEU A 78 9.56 -18.28 2.02
CA LEU A 78 8.09 -18.34 2.03
C LEU A 78 7.53 -19.62 1.38
N ALA A 79 8.40 -20.56 1.00
CA ALA A 79 8.00 -21.83 0.39
C ALA A 79 7.27 -22.72 1.40
N LEU A 80 6.25 -23.44 0.94
CA LEU A 80 5.32 -24.22 1.78
C LEU A 80 5.99 -25.28 2.68
N LEU A 81 7.03 -25.96 2.20
CA LEU A 81 7.74 -27.00 2.95
C LEU A 81 9.16 -26.56 3.26
N GLU A 82 9.55 -26.64 4.54
CA GLU A 82 10.95 -26.50 4.96
C GLU A 82 11.53 -27.83 5.40
N VAL A 83 12.67 -28.19 4.81
CA VAL A 83 13.46 -29.37 5.16
C VAL A 83 14.69 -28.93 5.93
N HIS A 84 14.75 -29.26 7.22
CA HIS A 84 15.94 -29.10 8.04
C HIS A 84 16.87 -30.29 7.79
N VAL A 85 18.00 -30.04 7.13
CA VAL A 85 18.97 -31.08 6.79
C VAL A 85 20.08 -31.09 7.83
N ASN A 86 20.20 -32.17 8.59
CA ASN A 86 21.26 -32.36 9.59
C ASN A 86 21.98 -33.69 9.36
N ASP A 87 22.97 -33.98 10.21
CA ASP A 87 23.88 -35.11 10.00
C ASP A 87 23.18 -36.47 10.21
N ASP A 88 22.35 -36.60 11.24
CA ASP A 88 21.64 -37.84 11.62
C ASP A 88 20.12 -37.79 11.44
N VAL A 89 19.51 -36.60 11.51
CA VAL A 89 18.04 -36.43 11.46
C VAL A 89 17.65 -35.26 10.57
N ASN A 90 16.81 -35.54 9.58
CA ASN A 90 16.13 -34.52 8.80
C ASN A 90 14.71 -34.30 9.34
N ALA A 91 14.27 -33.05 9.40
CA ALA A 91 12.90 -32.72 9.81
C ALA A 91 12.17 -31.93 8.73
N VAL A 92 10.92 -32.30 8.44
CA VAL A 92 10.08 -31.62 7.44
C VAL A 92 8.92 -30.92 8.14
N VAL A 93 8.78 -29.61 7.91
CA VAL A 93 7.75 -28.77 8.53
C VAL A 93 7.03 -27.90 7.50
N GLY A 94 5.79 -27.50 7.80
CA GLY A 94 5.02 -26.58 6.96
C GLY A 94 5.30 -25.12 7.31
N CYS A 95 5.40 -24.27 6.30
CA CYS A 95 5.59 -22.82 6.42
C CYS A 95 4.46 -22.09 5.67
N GLY A 96 3.55 -21.46 6.41
CA GLY A 96 2.36 -20.83 5.85
C GLY A 96 1.31 -20.58 6.91
N LEU A 97 0.28 -19.79 6.59
CA LEU A 97 -0.83 -19.52 7.49
C LEU A 97 -1.61 -20.81 7.78
N GLY A 98 -1.39 -21.40 8.94
CA GLY A 98 -1.86 -22.72 9.35
C GLY A 98 -0.74 -23.72 9.70
N GLY A 99 0.52 -23.37 9.46
CA GLY A 99 1.70 -24.19 9.72
C GLY A 99 1.64 -25.58 9.07
N THR A 100 2.14 -26.60 9.76
CA THR A 100 2.14 -27.99 9.27
C THR A 100 0.73 -28.57 9.08
N SER A 101 -0.34 -27.96 9.60
CA SER A 101 -1.71 -28.42 9.29
C SER A 101 -2.04 -28.31 7.79
N LEU A 102 -1.33 -27.46 7.04
CA LEU A 102 -1.47 -27.34 5.59
C LEU A 102 -0.99 -28.59 4.85
N ILE A 103 0.05 -29.26 5.36
CA ILE A 103 0.75 -30.38 4.69
C ILE A 103 0.75 -31.70 5.47
N ASN A 104 0.10 -31.78 6.63
CA ASN A 104 0.04 -33.05 7.37
C ASN A 104 -0.97 -34.04 6.76
N ALA A 105 -0.97 -35.26 7.28
CA ALA A 105 -1.87 -36.33 6.86
C ALA A 105 -3.22 -36.40 7.62
N ASN A 106 -3.55 -35.39 8.43
CA ASN A 106 -4.84 -35.22 9.12
C ASN A 106 -5.20 -36.16 10.28
N VAL A 107 -4.35 -37.11 10.65
CA VAL A 107 -4.73 -38.14 11.64
C VAL A 107 -4.82 -37.59 13.07
N ALA A 108 -5.96 -37.78 13.72
CA ALA A 108 -6.24 -37.33 15.07
C ALA A 108 -6.30 -38.52 16.07
N LEU A 109 -5.15 -39.04 16.50
CA LEU A 109 -5.06 -40.13 17.47
C LEU A 109 -4.83 -39.61 18.89
N LYS A 110 -5.52 -40.21 19.87
CA LYS A 110 -5.26 -39.95 21.29
C LYS A 110 -3.99 -40.70 21.68
N VAL A 111 -3.10 -40.03 22.41
CA VAL A 111 -1.91 -40.65 23.01
C VAL A 111 -2.30 -41.79 23.96
N ASP A 112 -1.42 -42.80 24.12
CA ASP A 112 -1.65 -43.87 25.09
C ASP A 112 -1.73 -43.27 26.51
N PRO A 113 -2.79 -43.56 27.29
CA PRO A 113 -3.00 -42.95 28.59
C PRO A 113 -1.88 -43.23 29.60
N ARG A 114 -1.16 -44.36 29.46
CA ARG A 114 -0.03 -44.73 30.34
C ARG A 114 1.14 -43.75 30.23
N LEU A 115 1.25 -43.02 29.12
CA LEU A 115 2.29 -42.01 28.94
C LEU A 115 2.09 -40.79 29.85
N TRP A 116 0.88 -40.55 30.34
CA TRP A 116 0.63 -39.48 31.32
C TRP A 116 1.17 -39.81 32.71
N ASP A 117 1.46 -41.07 33.02
CA ASP A 117 2.02 -41.47 34.32
C ASP A 117 3.52 -41.17 34.44
N ASP A 118 4.20 -40.88 33.32
CA ASP A 118 5.62 -40.52 33.28
C ASP A 118 5.88 -39.22 34.07
N ALA A 119 6.81 -39.27 35.02
CA ALA A 119 7.13 -38.17 35.92
C ALA A 119 7.75 -36.95 35.22
N ARG A 120 8.17 -37.07 33.95
CA ARG A 120 8.58 -35.92 33.13
C ARG A 120 7.43 -34.97 32.86
N TRP A 121 6.18 -35.45 32.87
CA TRP A 121 5.02 -34.57 32.89
C TRP A 121 4.85 -33.95 34.29
N PRO A 122 4.66 -32.61 34.38
CA PRO A 122 4.48 -31.94 35.66
C PRO A 122 3.32 -32.54 36.47
N ALA A 123 3.47 -32.62 37.80
CA ALA A 123 2.48 -33.25 38.67
C ALA A 123 1.08 -32.61 38.54
N ALA A 124 1.03 -31.28 38.39
CA ALA A 124 -0.21 -30.53 38.18
C ALA A 124 -0.91 -30.88 36.86
N LEU A 125 -0.16 -31.18 35.78
CA LEU A 125 -0.76 -31.64 34.53
C LEU A 125 -1.26 -33.08 34.67
N ARG A 126 -0.48 -33.96 35.30
CA ARG A 126 -0.87 -35.38 35.52
C ARG A 126 -2.13 -35.52 36.35
N ALA A 127 -2.29 -34.70 37.39
CA ALA A 127 -3.48 -34.68 38.23
C ALA A 127 -4.73 -34.10 37.54
N ASP A 128 -4.58 -33.30 36.48
CA ASP A 128 -5.67 -32.60 35.80
C ASP A 128 -6.22 -33.38 34.59
N GLU A 129 -6.75 -34.57 34.84
CA GLU A 129 -7.35 -35.41 33.80
C GLU A 129 -8.54 -34.74 33.13
N ALA A 130 -9.42 -34.11 33.91
CA ALA A 130 -10.59 -33.41 33.40
C ALA A 130 -10.23 -32.25 32.45
N GLY A 131 -9.17 -31.48 32.76
CA GLY A 131 -8.66 -30.43 31.89
C GLY A 131 -8.09 -30.99 30.59
N ARG A 132 -7.34 -32.11 30.64
CA ARG A 132 -6.84 -32.80 29.43
C ARG A 132 -7.99 -33.28 28.55
N ASP A 133 -8.97 -33.97 29.12
CA ASP A 133 -10.12 -34.48 28.37
C ASP A 133 -10.99 -33.37 27.79
N THR A 134 -11.20 -32.28 28.52
CA THR A 134 -11.88 -31.09 28.00
C THR A 134 -11.11 -30.50 26.82
N GLY A 135 -9.78 -30.43 26.91
CA GLY A 135 -8.93 -29.98 25.80
C GLY A 135 -9.07 -30.87 24.56
N TYR A 136 -9.04 -32.20 24.75
CA TYR A 136 -9.26 -33.15 23.66
C TYR A 136 -10.64 -32.98 23.01
N GLN A 137 -11.70 -32.83 23.82
CA GLN A 137 -13.06 -32.66 23.33
C GLN A 137 -13.22 -31.37 22.52
N ARG A 138 -12.72 -30.23 23.03
CA ARG A 138 -12.78 -28.94 22.31
C ARG A 138 -12.05 -28.99 20.98
N ALA A 139 -10.86 -29.59 20.97
CA ALA A 139 -10.11 -29.79 19.73
C ALA A 139 -10.87 -30.70 18.76
N TRP A 140 -11.50 -31.78 19.25
CA TRP A 140 -12.32 -32.67 18.44
C TRP A 140 -13.53 -31.95 17.82
N ASP A 141 -14.23 -31.12 18.60
CA ASP A 141 -15.41 -30.39 18.14
C ASP A 141 -15.09 -29.37 17.04
N MET A 142 -13.92 -28.72 17.12
CA MET A 142 -13.47 -27.72 16.12
C MET A 142 -12.82 -28.37 14.89
N LEU A 143 -11.93 -29.35 15.08
CA LEU A 143 -11.21 -30.03 14.01
C LEU A 143 -12.08 -31.06 13.26
N GLN A 144 -13.17 -31.51 13.89
CA GLN A 144 -14.18 -32.42 13.32
C GLN A 144 -13.58 -33.64 12.61
N PRO A 145 -12.64 -34.38 13.24
CA PRO A 145 -12.05 -35.54 12.61
C PRO A 145 -13.10 -36.66 12.43
N SER A 146 -13.04 -37.34 11.30
CA SER A 146 -13.94 -38.44 10.94
C SER A 146 -13.14 -39.56 10.26
N PRO A 147 -13.44 -40.84 10.53
CA PRO A 147 -12.88 -41.92 9.72
C PRO A 147 -13.41 -41.83 8.27
N VAL A 148 -12.66 -42.43 7.35
CA VAL A 148 -13.13 -42.66 5.98
C VAL A 148 -14.39 -43.52 6.05
N PRO A 149 -15.54 -43.07 5.52
CA PRO A 149 -16.79 -43.79 5.70
C PRO A 149 -16.82 -45.06 4.83
N ALA A 150 -17.46 -46.13 5.29
CA ALA A 150 -17.55 -47.39 4.52
C ALA A 150 -18.22 -47.26 3.15
N ARG A 151 -19.04 -46.21 2.95
CA ARG A 151 -19.64 -45.85 1.65
C ARG A 151 -18.68 -45.14 0.69
N PHE A 152 -17.49 -44.76 1.16
CA PHE A 152 -16.45 -44.22 0.30
C PHE A 152 -16.01 -45.29 -0.70
N ARG A 153 -15.44 -44.86 -1.83
CA ARG A 153 -14.99 -45.79 -2.86
C ARG A 153 -13.90 -46.70 -2.30
N GLU A 154 -13.86 -47.95 -2.74
CA GLU A 154 -12.83 -48.91 -2.34
C GLU A 154 -11.44 -48.38 -2.72
N LEU A 155 -10.49 -48.45 -1.79
CA LEU A 155 -9.15 -47.87 -1.93
C LEU A 155 -8.10 -49.00 -1.92
N PRO A 156 -7.35 -49.23 -3.02
CA PRO A 156 -6.41 -50.35 -3.08
C PRO A 156 -5.31 -50.31 -2.01
N LYS A 157 -4.79 -49.11 -1.68
CA LYS A 157 -3.83 -48.92 -0.58
C LYS A 157 -4.36 -49.34 0.80
N LEU A 158 -5.65 -49.14 1.07
CA LEU A 158 -6.28 -49.56 2.32
C LEU A 158 -6.40 -51.08 2.39
N LEU A 159 -6.79 -51.71 1.28
CA LEU A 159 -6.88 -53.17 1.17
C LEU A 159 -5.51 -53.85 1.31
N ALA A 160 -4.46 -53.23 0.75
CA ALA A 160 -3.10 -53.70 0.90
C ALA A 160 -2.66 -53.67 2.37
N LEU A 161 -2.92 -52.58 3.10
CA LEU A 161 -2.63 -52.50 4.53
C LEU A 161 -3.45 -53.52 5.35
N ALA A 162 -4.71 -53.77 5.00
CA ALA A 162 -5.53 -54.79 5.65
C ALA A 162 -4.90 -56.20 5.51
N ARG A 163 -4.40 -56.55 4.32
CA ARG A 163 -3.67 -57.81 4.09
C ARG A 163 -2.36 -57.88 4.85
N SER A 164 -1.63 -56.77 4.95
CA SER A 164 -0.46 -56.67 5.80
C SER A 164 -0.84 -56.94 7.27
N ALA A 165 -1.95 -56.38 7.75
CA ALA A 165 -2.43 -56.63 9.11
C ALA A 165 -2.78 -58.10 9.36
N GLU A 166 -3.44 -58.76 8.40
CA GLU A 166 -3.74 -60.20 8.47
C GLU A 166 -2.45 -61.04 8.56
N ALA A 167 -1.46 -60.76 7.71
CA ALA A 167 -0.19 -61.49 7.70
C ALA A 167 0.63 -61.28 8.98
N LEU A 168 0.50 -60.11 9.61
CA LEU A 168 1.11 -59.81 10.91
C LEU A 168 0.35 -60.42 12.10
N GLY A 169 -0.81 -61.05 11.89
CA GLY A 169 -1.68 -61.51 12.97
C GLY A 169 -2.33 -60.35 13.74
N MET A 170 -2.46 -59.19 13.10
CA MET A 170 -2.97 -57.94 13.66
C MET A 170 -4.30 -57.48 13.02
N ALA A 171 -5.07 -58.39 12.43
CA ALA A 171 -6.34 -58.06 11.77
C ALA A 171 -7.34 -57.34 12.69
N GLU A 172 -7.42 -57.72 13.97
CA GLU A 172 -8.28 -57.05 14.97
C GLU A 172 -7.77 -55.67 15.41
N ARG A 173 -6.53 -55.33 15.04
CA ARG A 173 -5.87 -54.04 15.31
C ARG A 173 -5.88 -53.11 14.09
N PHE A 174 -6.44 -53.58 12.97
CA PHE A 174 -6.61 -52.79 11.76
C PHE A 174 -7.90 -51.97 11.84
N SER A 175 -7.81 -50.68 11.52
CA SER A 175 -8.95 -49.77 11.51
C SER A 175 -8.74 -48.58 10.57
N THR A 176 -9.79 -47.82 10.29
CA THR A 176 -9.69 -46.51 9.65
C THR A 176 -9.59 -45.44 10.73
N PRO A 177 -8.46 -44.72 10.86
CA PRO A 177 -8.32 -43.73 11.91
C PRO A 177 -9.17 -42.47 11.62
N PRO A 178 -9.57 -41.72 12.65
CA PRO A 178 -10.24 -40.45 12.45
C PRO A 178 -9.27 -39.41 11.87
N ILE A 179 -9.66 -38.75 10.77
CA ILE A 179 -8.86 -37.74 10.08
C ILE A 179 -9.63 -36.42 9.96
N THR A 180 -8.95 -35.28 10.04
CA THR A 180 -9.51 -33.93 9.88
C THR A 180 -9.84 -33.59 8.41
N VAL A 181 -10.71 -34.39 7.79
CA VAL A 181 -11.20 -34.27 6.42
C VAL A 181 -12.71 -34.50 6.42
N THR A 182 -13.48 -33.69 5.68
CA THR A 182 -14.92 -33.92 5.51
C THR A 182 -15.19 -34.78 4.27
N PHE A 183 -16.21 -35.64 4.36
CA PHE A 183 -16.70 -36.50 3.27
C PHE A 183 -18.09 -36.09 2.78
N GLU A 184 -18.55 -34.91 3.19
CA GLU A 184 -19.80 -34.30 2.79
C GLU A 184 -19.64 -32.78 2.68
N ASP A 185 -20.41 -32.16 1.78
CA ASP A 185 -20.51 -30.71 1.69
C ASP A 185 -21.20 -30.20 2.95
N ARG A 186 -20.52 -29.35 3.72
CA ARG A 186 -21.01 -28.84 5.00
C ARG A 186 -20.43 -27.49 5.35
N THR A 187 -21.01 -26.87 6.38
CA THR A 187 -20.34 -25.80 7.13
C THR A 187 -19.70 -26.42 8.37
N ASN A 188 -18.44 -26.11 8.62
CA ASN A 188 -17.71 -26.63 9.78
C ASN A 188 -18.02 -25.85 11.07
N ALA A 189 -17.40 -26.26 12.17
CA ALA A 189 -17.59 -25.63 13.49
C ALA A 189 -17.24 -24.13 13.53
N ALA A 190 -16.31 -23.66 12.69
CA ALA A 190 -15.91 -22.26 12.60
C ALA A 190 -16.79 -21.43 11.65
N GLY A 191 -17.87 -21.99 11.10
CA GLY A 191 -18.72 -21.30 10.14
C GLY A 191 -18.17 -21.25 8.71
N VAL A 192 -17.10 -22.00 8.42
CA VAL A 192 -16.49 -22.07 7.09
C VAL A 192 -17.15 -23.16 6.24
N ALA A 193 -17.48 -22.84 4.99
CA ALA A 193 -17.96 -23.82 4.02
C ALA A 193 -16.83 -24.77 3.59
N GLN A 194 -17.10 -26.07 3.61
CA GLN A 194 -16.19 -27.13 3.19
C GLN A 194 -16.86 -28.05 2.17
N LYS A 195 -16.05 -28.62 1.29
CA LYS A 195 -16.49 -29.55 0.24
C LYS A 195 -16.15 -30.98 0.61
N ALA A 196 -16.97 -31.93 0.16
CA ALA A 196 -16.69 -33.36 0.33
C ALA A 196 -15.34 -33.74 -0.30
N CYS A 197 -14.56 -34.59 0.38
CA CYS A 197 -13.31 -35.12 -0.15
C CYS A 197 -13.53 -35.85 -1.49
N THR A 198 -12.79 -35.43 -2.51
CA THR A 198 -12.78 -36.05 -3.85
C THR A 198 -11.84 -37.25 -3.97
N GLY A 199 -11.04 -37.52 -2.93
CA GLY A 199 -10.06 -38.61 -2.91
C GLY A 199 -8.81 -38.35 -3.75
N CYS A 200 -8.36 -37.09 -3.83
CA CYS A 200 -7.21 -36.71 -4.66
C CYS A 200 -5.84 -37.20 -4.18
N GLY A 201 -5.66 -37.55 -2.91
CA GLY A 201 -4.37 -38.03 -2.39
C GLY A 201 -3.26 -36.98 -2.19
N ASP A 202 -3.54 -35.69 -2.38
CA ASP A 202 -2.52 -34.63 -2.30
C ASP A 202 -2.45 -33.92 -0.92
N CYS A 203 -2.97 -34.52 0.15
CA CYS A 203 -3.10 -33.82 1.45
C CYS A 203 -1.75 -33.35 2.02
N ASN A 204 -0.64 -34.01 1.66
CA ASN A 204 0.72 -33.68 2.09
C ASN A 204 1.44 -32.62 1.26
N SER A 205 0.83 -32.14 0.17
CA SER A 205 1.23 -30.92 -0.55
C SER A 205 0.20 -29.80 -0.44
N GLY A 206 -0.88 -30.03 0.32
CA GLY A 206 -2.00 -29.10 0.49
C GLY A 206 -3.24 -29.48 -0.32
N CYS A 207 -4.42 -29.26 0.26
CA CYS A 207 -5.69 -29.65 -0.35
C CYS A 207 -6.24 -28.53 -1.25
N ASN A 208 -6.30 -28.79 -2.56
CA ASN A 208 -6.88 -27.86 -3.55
C ASN A 208 -8.41 -27.95 -3.68
N TYR A 209 -9.09 -28.67 -2.78
CA TYR A 209 -10.52 -29.01 -2.91
C TYR A 209 -11.35 -28.64 -1.67
N ASP A 210 -10.84 -27.81 -0.75
CA ASP A 210 -11.55 -27.32 0.44
C ASP A 210 -12.09 -28.41 1.42
N ALA A 211 -11.64 -29.66 1.28
CA ALA A 211 -12.12 -30.79 2.09
C ALA A 211 -11.34 -30.99 3.40
N LYS A 212 -10.10 -30.50 3.45
CA LYS A 212 -9.19 -30.64 4.60
C LYS A 212 -9.53 -29.59 5.64
N ASN A 213 -9.85 -30.00 6.88
CA ASN A 213 -10.16 -29.09 7.99
C ASN A 213 -8.89 -28.67 8.75
N SER A 214 -7.92 -28.11 8.02
CA SER A 214 -6.68 -27.53 8.57
C SER A 214 -6.97 -26.28 9.41
N THR A 215 -5.99 -25.77 10.17
CA THR A 215 -6.22 -24.63 11.07
C THR A 215 -6.60 -23.33 10.35
N HIS A 216 -6.23 -23.19 9.07
CA HIS A 216 -6.68 -22.10 8.19
C HIS A 216 -8.17 -22.18 7.80
N MET A 217 -8.83 -23.32 8.02
CA MET A 217 -10.25 -23.53 7.76
C MET A 217 -11.09 -23.51 9.04
N ASN A 218 -10.48 -23.49 10.24
CA ASN A 218 -11.21 -23.50 11.51
C ASN A 218 -10.78 -22.41 12.50
N TYR A 219 -9.79 -22.65 13.35
CA TYR A 219 -9.37 -21.77 14.43
C TYR A 219 -8.92 -20.38 13.96
N LEU A 220 -8.25 -20.26 12.81
CA LEU A 220 -7.81 -18.96 12.31
C LEU A 220 -8.97 -18.10 11.77
N PRO A 221 -9.88 -18.62 10.91
CA PRO A 221 -11.14 -17.93 10.60
C PRO A 221 -11.93 -17.54 11.84
N ASP A 222 -12.00 -18.43 12.84
CA ASP A 222 -12.68 -18.15 14.10
C ASP A 222 -12.02 -17.00 14.88
N ALA A 223 -10.68 -16.97 14.95
CA ALA A 223 -9.94 -15.89 15.58
C ALA A 223 -10.22 -14.54 14.91
N VAL A 224 -10.22 -14.51 13.57
CA VAL A 224 -10.53 -13.31 12.77
C VAL A 224 -11.97 -12.86 12.99
N ALA A 225 -12.94 -13.78 13.04
CA ALA A 225 -14.35 -13.48 13.35
C ALA A 225 -14.54 -12.86 14.74
N HIS A 226 -13.57 -13.03 15.65
CA HIS A 226 -13.52 -12.43 16.98
C HIS A 226 -12.52 -11.25 17.10
N GLY A 227 -11.98 -10.76 15.98
CA GLY A 227 -11.19 -9.53 15.93
C GLY A 227 -9.67 -9.70 15.99
N ALA A 228 -9.14 -10.93 15.92
CA ALA A 228 -7.70 -11.13 15.78
C ALA A 228 -7.19 -10.59 14.43
N GLN A 229 -6.01 -9.95 14.45
CA GLN A 229 -5.31 -9.52 13.24
C GLN A 229 -4.16 -10.49 12.95
N ILE A 230 -4.01 -10.89 11.68
CA ILE A 230 -3.02 -11.88 11.25
C ILE A 230 -2.08 -11.22 10.24
N PHE A 231 -0.77 -11.34 10.44
CA PHE A 231 0.25 -10.78 9.55
C PHE A 231 1.17 -11.88 9.05
N THR A 232 1.07 -12.16 7.74
CA THR A 232 1.91 -13.15 7.04
C THR A 232 3.19 -12.52 6.50
N GLY A 233 4.23 -13.31 6.28
CA GLY A 233 5.55 -12.81 5.88
C GLY A 233 6.32 -12.16 7.03
N ALA A 234 5.88 -12.32 8.29
CA ALA A 234 6.51 -11.76 9.48
C ALA A 234 7.37 -12.81 10.18
N ALA A 235 8.69 -12.79 9.93
CA ALA A 235 9.66 -13.68 10.57
C ALA A 235 10.10 -13.11 11.92
N VAL A 236 9.69 -13.73 13.02
CA VAL A 236 10.11 -13.32 14.37
C VAL A 236 11.51 -13.85 14.69
N HIS A 237 12.40 -12.95 15.12
CA HIS A 237 13.79 -13.25 15.40
C HIS A 237 14.10 -13.29 16.90
N SER A 238 13.48 -12.41 17.68
CA SER A 238 13.69 -12.37 19.13
C SER A 238 12.45 -11.92 19.90
N VAL A 239 12.42 -12.31 21.18
CA VAL A 239 11.46 -11.84 22.17
C VAL A 239 12.26 -11.38 23.39
N THR A 240 12.21 -10.08 23.66
CA THR A 240 12.91 -9.48 24.80
C THR A 240 11.92 -8.76 25.70
N ARG A 241 12.34 -8.49 26.94
CA ARG A 241 11.52 -7.76 27.91
C ARG A 241 12.04 -6.34 28.05
N ASN A 242 11.16 -5.36 27.86
CA ASN A 242 11.51 -3.97 28.02
C ASN A 242 11.69 -3.62 29.50
N ALA A 243 12.88 -3.14 29.88
CA ALA A 243 13.17 -2.81 31.26
C ALA A 243 12.37 -1.59 31.78
N ALA A 244 12.06 -0.61 30.91
CA ALA A 244 11.37 0.62 31.29
C ALA A 244 9.85 0.43 31.35
N THR A 245 9.26 -0.16 30.30
CA THR A 245 7.79 -0.32 30.20
C THR A 245 7.29 -1.61 30.83
N GLN A 246 8.17 -2.57 31.13
CA GLN A 246 7.84 -3.91 31.62
C GLN A 246 6.99 -4.76 30.64
N THR A 247 6.84 -4.33 29.39
CA THR A 247 6.16 -5.05 28.31
C THR A 247 7.13 -5.95 27.53
N TRP A 248 6.59 -6.93 26.82
CA TRP A 248 7.34 -7.73 25.86
C TRP A 248 7.57 -6.95 24.57
N GLN A 249 8.71 -7.21 23.93
CA GLN A 249 9.09 -6.67 22.63
C GLN A 249 9.37 -7.85 21.70
N VAL A 250 8.57 -7.96 20.65
CA VAL A 250 8.68 -9.03 19.65
C VAL A 250 9.35 -8.46 18.41
N GLY A 251 10.63 -8.78 18.23
CA GLY A 251 11.46 -8.36 17.10
C GLY A 251 11.21 -9.23 15.87
N TYR A 252 10.91 -8.61 14.72
CA TYR A 252 10.58 -9.34 13.49
C TYR A 252 11.10 -8.64 12.22
N GLN A 253 11.24 -9.43 11.16
CA GLN A 253 11.50 -8.96 9.80
C GLN A 253 10.34 -9.29 8.86
N LEU A 254 10.16 -8.42 7.87
CA LEU A 254 9.21 -8.67 6.79
C LEU A 254 9.94 -9.31 5.61
N VAL A 255 9.66 -10.59 5.41
CA VAL A 255 10.37 -11.45 4.48
C VAL A 255 10.03 -11.06 3.04
N ARG A 256 11.07 -11.02 2.18
CA ARG A 256 10.95 -10.82 0.72
C ARG A 256 10.41 -9.46 0.30
N LEU A 257 10.35 -8.48 1.21
CA LEU A 257 10.11 -7.08 0.86
C LEU A 257 11.39 -6.36 0.39
N GLY A 258 12.51 -7.06 0.28
CA GLY A 258 13.81 -6.52 -0.11
C GLY A 258 14.53 -5.76 1.02
N ARG A 259 13.94 -5.67 2.21
CA ARG A 259 14.55 -5.13 3.43
C ARG A 259 15.91 -5.76 3.73
N GLU A 260 16.01 -7.08 3.57
CA GLU A 260 17.26 -7.84 3.75
C GLU A 260 18.42 -7.29 2.91
N SER A 261 18.14 -6.80 1.69
CA SER A 261 19.18 -6.27 0.79
C SER A 261 19.77 -4.92 1.24
N TYR A 262 19.13 -4.30 2.23
CA TYR A 262 19.53 -3.05 2.86
C TYR A 262 20.12 -3.25 4.26
N ASP A 263 20.28 -4.49 4.72
CA ASP A 263 20.66 -4.80 6.10
C ASP A 263 19.76 -4.07 7.12
N ALA A 264 18.47 -3.97 6.78
CA ALA A 264 17.51 -3.20 7.56
C ALA A 264 17.36 -3.78 8.97
N PRO A 265 17.33 -2.95 10.03
CA PRO A 265 17.05 -3.44 11.37
C PRO A 265 15.70 -4.14 11.51
N ASP A 266 15.58 -4.97 12.53
CA ASP A 266 14.32 -5.60 12.90
C ASP A 266 13.29 -4.54 13.31
N LEU A 267 12.05 -4.77 12.87
CA LEU A 267 10.88 -4.09 13.39
C LEU A 267 10.55 -4.69 14.76
N PHE A 268 9.75 -3.99 15.56
CA PHE A 268 9.21 -4.58 16.77
C PHE A 268 7.73 -4.26 16.96
N VAL A 269 7.02 -5.16 17.64
CA VAL A 269 5.68 -4.93 18.19
C VAL A 269 5.70 -5.24 19.68
N SER A 270 5.07 -4.38 20.48
CA SER A 270 5.01 -4.57 21.94
C SER A 270 3.78 -5.39 22.35
N ALA A 271 3.90 -6.14 23.44
CA ALA A 271 2.79 -6.93 23.97
C ALA A 271 2.79 -7.08 25.49
N ASP A 272 1.61 -7.30 26.07
CA ASP A 272 1.48 -7.71 27.48
C ASP A 272 1.73 -9.21 27.65
N ILE A 273 1.29 -10.01 26.67
CA ILE A 273 1.47 -11.46 26.63
C ILE A 273 2.03 -11.88 25.27
N VAL A 274 3.04 -12.75 25.29
CA VAL A 274 3.59 -13.42 24.10
C VAL A 274 3.38 -14.93 24.24
N ILE A 275 2.74 -15.51 23.22
CA ILE A 275 2.54 -16.95 23.08
C ILE A 275 3.36 -17.44 21.90
N VAL A 276 4.44 -18.15 22.19
CA VAL A 276 5.31 -18.77 21.20
C VAL A 276 4.68 -20.09 20.72
N SER A 277 4.49 -20.21 19.41
CA SER A 277 3.86 -21.37 18.75
C SER A 277 4.40 -21.55 17.32
N ALA A 278 5.71 -21.33 17.15
CA ALA A 278 6.42 -21.40 15.88
C ALA A 278 6.79 -22.84 15.45
N GLY A 279 6.21 -23.85 16.10
CA GLY A 279 6.55 -25.26 15.96
C GLY A 279 7.83 -25.60 16.73
N THR A 280 8.03 -26.89 17.02
CA THR A 280 9.18 -27.43 17.76
C THR A 280 10.51 -26.72 17.45
N ILE A 281 10.92 -26.76 16.18
CA ILE A 281 12.22 -26.21 15.76
C ILE A 281 12.21 -24.67 15.83
N GLY A 282 11.12 -24.02 15.40
CA GLY A 282 11.01 -22.56 15.36
C GLY A 282 10.97 -21.93 16.74
N SER A 283 10.19 -22.50 17.65
CA SER A 283 9.99 -22.03 19.03
C SER A 283 11.27 -22.18 19.85
N THR A 284 11.94 -23.32 19.76
CA THR A 284 13.23 -23.53 20.42
C THR A 284 14.30 -22.60 19.86
N ALA A 285 14.38 -22.44 18.54
CA ALA A 285 15.34 -21.51 17.92
C ALA A 285 15.10 -20.05 18.32
N LEU A 286 13.84 -19.63 18.39
CA LEU A 286 13.46 -18.28 18.82
C LEU A 286 13.90 -18.00 20.26
N LEU A 287 13.64 -18.93 21.20
CA LEU A 287 14.06 -18.75 22.58
C LEU A 287 15.60 -18.80 22.72
N LEU A 288 16.29 -19.62 21.93
CA LEU A 288 17.76 -19.67 21.93
C LEU A 288 18.36 -18.35 21.44
N ARG A 289 17.81 -17.75 20.37
CA ARG A 289 18.23 -16.41 19.92
C ARG A 289 17.90 -15.34 20.95
N SER A 290 16.71 -15.38 21.52
CA SER A 290 16.28 -14.44 22.57
C SER A 290 17.18 -14.52 23.81
N ARG A 291 17.66 -15.72 24.17
CA ARG A 291 18.64 -15.92 25.24
C ARG A 291 19.97 -15.24 24.94
N ASN A 292 20.45 -15.31 23.69
CA ASN A 292 21.66 -14.63 23.27
C ASN A 292 21.51 -13.09 23.33
N GLU A 293 20.26 -12.59 23.28
CA GLU A 293 19.90 -11.17 23.47
C GLU A 293 19.56 -10.81 24.92
N GLY A 294 19.75 -11.74 25.87
CA GLY A 294 19.63 -11.47 27.31
C GLY A 294 18.36 -12.00 27.99
N LEU A 295 17.49 -12.72 27.29
CA LEU A 295 16.35 -13.40 27.93
C LEU A 295 16.85 -14.56 28.82
N SER A 296 16.59 -14.50 30.12
CA SER A 296 16.89 -15.63 31.01
C SER A 296 15.93 -16.78 30.76
N VAL A 297 16.44 -18.00 30.58
CA VAL A 297 15.65 -19.21 30.30
C VAL A 297 16.34 -20.41 30.95
N SER A 298 15.60 -21.50 31.13
CA SER A 298 16.13 -22.77 31.64
C SER A 298 17.32 -23.29 30.83
N GLY A 299 18.22 -24.02 31.51
CA GLY A 299 19.30 -24.78 30.87
C GLY A 299 18.80 -25.96 30.03
N MET A 300 17.55 -26.40 30.20
CA MET A 300 16.89 -27.45 29.41
C MET A 300 16.47 -26.99 28.01
N LEU A 301 16.65 -25.71 27.67
CA LEU A 301 16.30 -25.18 26.36
C LEU A 301 17.18 -25.79 25.27
N GLY A 302 16.54 -26.48 24.32
CA GLY A 302 17.20 -27.25 23.26
C GLY A 302 17.16 -28.76 23.49
N GLU A 303 16.91 -29.21 24.72
CA GLU A 303 17.00 -30.62 25.10
C GLU A 303 15.71 -31.41 24.79
N ARG A 304 15.83 -32.74 24.83
CA ARG A 304 14.73 -33.71 24.67
C ARG A 304 14.00 -33.61 23.33
N PHE A 305 14.72 -33.29 22.26
CA PHE A 305 14.16 -33.38 20.92
C PHE A 305 13.94 -34.86 20.55
N THR A 306 12.78 -35.13 19.96
CA THR A 306 12.38 -36.46 19.48
C THR A 306 11.79 -36.35 18.08
N GLY A 307 12.03 -37.38 17.27
CA GLY A 307 11.43 -37.55 15.95
C GLY A 307 10.12 -38.32 16.01
N ASN A 308 9.62 -38.59 17.22
CA ASN A 308 8.41 -39.35 17.51
C ASN A 308 8.46 -40.79 16.94
N GLY A 309 9.67 -41.35 16.85
CA GLY A 309 9.92 -42.66 16.25
C GLY A 309 9.46 -42.78 14.79
N ASP A 310 9.45 -41.68 14.04
CA ASP A 310 8.97 -41.66 12.65
C ASP A 310 9.80 -42.59 11.75
N VAL A 311 9.10 -43.47 11.01
CA VAL A 311 9.71 -44.28 9.93
C VAL A 311 8.89 -44.14 8.65
N LEU A 312 9.59 -43.82 7.55
CA LEU A 312 9.08 -43.92 6.20
C LEU A 312 9.72 -45.12 5.50
N ALA A 313 8.89 -46.00 4.96
CA ALA A 313 9.34 -47.14 4.16
C ALA A 313 8.34 -47.48 3.06
N PHE A 314 8.73 -48.38 2.16
CA PHE A 314 7.95 -48.75 1.00
C PHE A 314 7.93 -50.26 0.80
N ALA A 315 6.76 -50.81 0.47
CA ALA A 315 6.64 -52.06 -0.26
C ALA A 315 6.60 -51.72 -1.76
N TYR A 316 7.75 -51.80 -2.41
CA TYR A 316 7.98 -51.37 -3.79
C TYR A 316 7.60 -52.45 -4.80
N ASN A 317 6.87 -52.05 -5.84
CA ASN A 317 6.48 -52.87 -7.00
C ASN A 317 5.77 -54.19 -6.63
N THR A 318 4.73 -54.08 -5.80
CA THR A 318 3.85 -55.16 -5.35
C THR A 318 3.12 -55.86 -6.50
N ASP A 319 2.57 -57.04 -6.21
CA ASP A 319 1.81 -57.83 -7.16
C ASP A 319 0.53 -57.10 -7.62
N ASP A 320 -0.14 -56.42 -6.68
CA ASP A 320 -1.37 -55.66 -6.93
C ASP A 320 -1.11 -54.16 -7.06
N THR A 321 -2.04 -53.48 -7.75
CA THR A 321 -2.03 -52.01 -7.83
C THR A 321 -2.38 -51.41 -6.48
N ILE A 322 -1.60 -50.43 -6.04
CA ILE A 322 -1.80 -49.71 -4.77
C ILE A 322 -2.50 -48.38 -4.98
N ASN A 323 -2.26 -47.73 -6.14
CA ASN A 323 -2.76 -46.39 -6.44
C ASN A 323 -2.36 -45.37 -5.37
N GLY A 324 -1.07 -45.34 -4.99
CA GLY A 324 -0.54 -44.54 -3.88
C GLY A 324 -0.05 -43.13 -4.25
N VAL A 325 -0.32 -42.61 -5.45
CA VAL A 325 0.17 -41.30 -5.90
C VAL A 325 -1.01 -40.34 -6.12
N GLY A 326 -1.01 -39.21 -5.43
CA GLY A 326 -2.02 -38.17 -5.53
C GLY A 326 -2.13 -37.53 -6.91
N TRP A 327 -3.28 -36.95 -7.24
CA TRP A 327 -3.64 -36.48 -8.59
C TRP A 327 -2.73 -35.39 -9.15
N GLY A 328 -2.23 -34.48 -8.32
CA GLY A 328 -1.48 -33.31 -8.76
C GLY A 328 -2.24 -32.48 -9.80
N ALA A 329 -1.78 -32.51 -11.05
CA ALA A 329 -2.36 -31.76 -12.16
C ALA A 329 -3.60 -32.42 -12.78
N HIS A 330 -3.85 -33.70 -12.49
CA HIS A 330 -5.03 -34.41 -12.98
C HIS A 330 -6.32 -33.79 -12.41
N VAL A 331 -7.38 -33.81 -13.22
CA VAL A 331 -8.72 -33.42 -12.79
C VAL A 331 -9.52 -34.65 -12.36
N GLU A 332 -10.63 -34.42 -11.65
CA GLU A 332 -11.50 -35.51 -11.23
C GLU A 332 -11.98 -36.34 -12.43
N GLY A 333 -11.79 -37.66 -12.36
CA GLY A 333 -12.17 -38.60 -13.41
C GLY A 333 -11.02 -39.05 -14.33
N ASP A 334 -9.89 -38.33 -14.35
CA ASP A 334 -8.72 -38.71 -15.15
C ASP A 334 -8.08 -40.02 -14.68
N ILE A 335 -7.98 -40.17 -13.35
CA ILE A 335 -7.45 -41.37 -12.69
C ILE A 335 -8.34 -41.77 -11.50
N PRO A 336 -8.31 -43.06 -11.08
CA PRO A 336 -9.09 -43.52 -9.94
C PRO A 336 -8.77 -42.75 -8.65
N PRO A 337 -9.73 -42.59 -7.73
CA PRO A 337 -9.50 -41.97 -6.45
C PRO A 337 -8.43 -42.72 -5.64
N VAL A 338 -7.51 -41.95 -5.09
CA VAL A 338 -6.45 -42.41 -4.18
C VAL A 338 -7.00 -42.47 -2.75
N GLY A 339 -7.92 -41.54 -2.42
CA GLY A 339 -8.39 -41.27 -1.06
C GLY A 339 -7.58 -40.16 -0.37
N PRO A 340 -7.92 -39.79 0.87
CA PRO A 340 -7.05 -38.99 1.72
C PRO A 340 -5.66 -39.63 1.90
N THR A 341 -4.66 -38.83 2.29
CA THR A 341 -3.29 -39.34 2.40
C THR A 341 -3.17 -40.55 3.31
N ILE A 342 -3.81 -40.56 4.47
CA ILE A 342 -3.89 -41.74 5.34
C ILE A 342 -5.34 -42.19 5.44
N THR A 343 -5.58 -43.49 5.24
CA THR A 343 -6.92 -44.08 5.31
C THR A 343 -6.99 -45.27 6.27
N GLY A 344 -5.87 -45.96 6.51
CA GLY A 344 -5.80 -47.15 7.37
C GLY A 344 -4.69 -47.07 8.41
N LEU A 345 -4.91 -47.78 9.51
CA LEU A 345 -4.06 -47.85 10.69
C LEU A 345 -4.00 -49.30 11.19
N ILE A 346 -2.80 -49.79 11.50
CA ILE A 346 -2.55 -50.97 12.34
C ILE A 346 -2.02 -50.48 13.69
N ASP A 347 -2.76 -50.72 14.76
CA ASP A 347 -2.43 -50.20 16.09
C ASP A 347 -1.72 -51.25 16.97
N HIS A 348 -0.39 -51.16 17.06
CA HIS A 348 0.43 -52.05 17.91
C HIS A 348 0.74 -51.46 19.29
N ARG A 349 0.06 -50.40 19.75
CA ARG A 349 0.40 -49.72 21.01
C ARG A 349 0.07 -50.49 22.28
N ASN A 350 -0.87 -51.45 22.21
CA ASN A 350 -1.28 -52.26 23.35
C ASN A 350 -0.28 -53.40 23.65
N THR A 351 0.94 -53.01 23.99
CA THR A 351 2.07 -53.83 24.46
C THR A 351 2.20 -53.73 25.99
N VAL A 352 3.05 -54.57 26.61
CA VAL A 352 3.30 -54.51 28.07
C VAL A 352 4.01 -53.22 28.45
N ASP A 353 5.14 -52.93 27.82
CA ASP A 353 5.78 -51.61 27.88
C ASP A 353 5.25 -50.77 26.71
N VAL A 354 4.75 -49.57 27.01
CA VAL A 354 4.25 -48.64 25.99
C VAL A 354 5.32 -48.28 24.97
N LYS A 355 6.60 -48.28 25.35
CA LYS A 355 7.73 -47.95 24.46
C LYS A 355 8.01 -49.02 23.41
N ASP A 356 7.52 -50.25 23.60
CA ASP A 356 7.59 -51.31 22.58
C ASP A 356 6.49 -51.16 21.50
N GLY A 357 5.52 -50.27 21.75
CA GLY A 357 4.38 -50.02 20.88
C GLY A 357 4.71 -49.09 19.71
N PHE A 358 3.99 -49.27 18.61
CA PHE A 358 4.03 -48.40 17.44
C PHE A 358 2.71 -48.47 16.67
N VAL A 359 2.52 -47.58 15.72
CA VAL A 359 1.40 -47.60 14.77
C VAL A 359 1.91 -47.67 13.35
N ILE A 360 1.27 -48.46 12.47
CA ILE A 360 1.60 -48.49 11.03
C ILE A 360 0.42 -47.89 10.27
N GLU A 361 0.69 -46.82 9.53
CA GLU A 361 -0.26 -46.16 8.66
C GLU A 361 0.16 -46.34 7.19
N GLU A 362 -0.82 -46.36 6.30
CA GLU A 362 -0.57 -46.31 4.87
C GLU A 362 -0.70 -44.87 4.36
N GLY A 363 0.16 -44.46 3.43
CA GLY A 363 0.21 -43.10 2.89
C GLY A 363 0.07 -43.00 1.37
N SER A 364 -0.50 -41.91 0.87
CA SER A 364 -0.29 -41.46 -0.51
C SER A 364 0.86 -40.45 -0.62
N LEU A 365 1.57 -40.50 -1.74
CA LEU A 365 2.62 -39.57 -2.12
C LEU A 365 2.01 -38.44 -2.95
N ALA A 366 2.37 -37.19 -2.68
CA ALA A 366 1.82 -36.05 -3.41
C ALA A 366 2.13 -36.14 -4.91
N GLY A 367 1.16 -35.84 -5.78
CA GLY A 367 1.36 -35.81 -7.24
C GLY A 367 2.57 -34.98 -7.69
N PRO A 368 2.82 -33.77 -7.12
CA PRO A 368 3.99 -32.95 -7.45
C PRO A 368 5.36 -33.64 -7.25
N VAL A 369 5.49 -34.59 -6.31
CA VAL A 369 6.78 -35.28 -6.06
C VAL A 369 6.89 -36.64 -6.76
N GLY A 370 5.80 -37.16 -7.31
CA GLY A 370 5.76 -38.52 -7.89
C GLY A 370 6.82 -38.78 -8.96
N ALA A 371 7.06 -37.84 -9.87
CA ALA A 371 8.06 -38.01 -10.94
C ALA A 371 9.49 -38.16 -10.41
N ALA A 372 9.86 -37.44 -9.34
CA ALA A 372 11.17 -37.58 -8.71
C ALA A 372 11.32 -38.95 -8.03
N LEU A 373 10.24 -39.45 -7.42
CA LEU A 373 10.23 -40.74 -6.74
C LEU A 373 10.39 -41.94 -7.68
N VAL A 374 9.92 -41.86 -8.93
CA VAL A 374 10.17 -42.90 -9.94
C VAL A 374 11.67 -43.14 -10.11
N GLY A 375 12.45 -42.06 -10.28
CA GLY A 375 13.90 -42.14 -10.42
C GLY A 375 14.58 -42.62 -9.14
N MET A 376 14.18 -42.05 -7.99
CA MET A 376 14.79 -42.36 -6.69
C MET A 376 14.57 -43.81 -6.26
N LEU A 377 13.31 -44.28 -6.24
CA LEU A 377 12.97 -45.65 -5.83
C LEU A 377 13.42 -46.67 -6.87
N GLY A 378 13.33 -46.34 -8.17
CA GLY A 378 13.84 -47.18 -9.24
C GLY A 378 15.34 -47.43 -9.17
N ALA A 379 16.13 -46.44 -8.72
CA ALA A 379 17.56 -46.59 -8.48
C ALA A 379 17.90 -47.27 -7.15
N ALA A 380 17.11 -47.03 -6.10
CA ALA A 380 17.34 -47.60 -4.77
C ALA A 380 16.94 -49.08 -4.67
N ALA A 381 15.85 -49.50 -5.32
CA ALA A 381 15.31 -50.86 -5.19
C ALA A 381 16.27 -51.99 -5.66
N PRO A 382 17.11 -51.82 -6.70
CA PRO A 382 18.14 -52.81 -7.04
C PRO A 382 19.31 -52.87 -6.05
N LEU A 383 19.64 -51.76 -5.40
CA LEU A 383 20.83 -51.62 -4.54
C LEU A 383 20.56 -51.95 -3.07
N ALA A 384 19.39 -51.56 -2.57
CA ALA A 384 19.03 -51.62 -1.15
C ALA A 384 17.68 -52.32 -0.89
N GLY A 385 16.94 -52.71 -1.93
CA GLY A 385 15.64 -53.37 -1.78
C GLY A 385 15.79 -54.82 -1.33
N VAL A 386 15.09 -55.19 -0.25
CA VAL A 386 15.06 -56.55 0.30
C VAL A 386 13.91 -57.34 -0.30
N ASP A 387 14.22 -58.49 -0.90
CA ASP A 387 13.19 -59.39 -1.43
C ASP A 387 12.65 -60.28 -0.32
N VAL A 388 11.47 -59.94 0.20
CA VAL A 388 10.88 -60.60 1.37
C VAL A 388 10.03 -61.81 1.02
N SER A 389 9.69 -62.01 -0.26
CA SER A 389 8.75 -63.06 -0.71
C SER A 389 9.45 -64.30 -1.28
N GLY A 390 10.79 -64.37 -1.23
CA GLY A 390 11.57 -65.42 -1.87
C GLY A 390 11.69 -65.27 -3.40
N PRO A 391 12.33 -66.23 -4.10
CA PRO A 391 12.58 -66.13 -5.54
C PRO A 391 11.28 -66.13 -6.35
N ARG A 392 11.10 -65.12 -7.22
CA ARG A 392 9.95 -65.01 -8.14
C ARG A 392 10.02 -66.08 -9.23
N THR A 393 8.86 -66.56 -9.70
CA THR A 393 8.79 -67.37 -10.93
C THR A 393 9.19 -66.52 -12.15
N ALA A 394 9.60 -67.14 -13.25
CA ALA A 394 10.04 -66.42 -14.45
C ALA A 394 8.99 -65.42 -14.96
N ASP A 395 7.71 -65.81 -14.98
CA ASP A 395 6.61 -64.94 -15.43
C ASP A 395 6.40 -63.75 -14.47
N ARG A 396 6.49 -63.97 -13.15
CA ARG A 396 6.37 -62.90 -12.15
C ARG A 396 7.57 -61.95 -12.18
N GLN A 397 8.77 -62.47 -12.45
CA GLN A 397 9.97 -61.66 -12.62
C GLN A 397 9.85 -60.77 -13.87
N LEU A 398 9.38 -61.32 -14.99
CA LEU A 398 9.14 -60.55 -16.20
C LEU A 398 8.10 -59.45 -15.98
N ALA A 399 6.99 -59.74 -15.28
CA ALA A 399 5.97 -58.74 -14.95
C ALA A 399 6.51 -57.64 -14.02
N TYR A 400 7.33 -58.01 -13.02
CA TYR A 400 8.00 -57.07 -12.14
C TYR A 400 8.91 -56.11 -12.94
N ASP A 401 9.78 -56.65 -13.80
CA ASP A 401 10.73 -55.86 -14.61
C ASP A 401 10.00 -54.98 -15.63
N ALA A 402 8.94 -55.48 -16.25
CA ALA A 402 8.10 -54.71 -17.17
C ALA A 402 7.49 -53.47 -16.48
N ARG A 403 6.99 -53.62 -15.25
CA ARG A 403 6.43 -52.50 -14.47
C ARG A 403 7.48 -51.45 -14.10
N VAL A 404 8.73 -51.84 -13.84
CA VAL A 404 9.83 -50.89 -13.59
C VAL A 404 10.09 -50.04 -14.84
N VAL A 405 10.19 -50.68 -16.01
CA VAL A 405 10.36 -49.98 -17.29
C VAL A 405 9.16 -49.08 -17.60
N GLU A 406 7.94 -49.56 -17.32
CA GLU A 406 6.72 -48.78 -17.53
C GLU A 406 6.69 -47.50 -16.68
N SER A 407 7.09 -47.54 -15.40
CA SER A 407 7.17 -46.33 -14.56
C SER A 407 8.16 -45.32 -15.12
N PHE A 408 9.31 -45.78 -15.60
CA PHE A 408 10.34 -44.91 -16.16
C PHE A 408 9.85 -44.21 -17.44
N LEU A 409 9.09 -44.91 -18.29
CA LEU A 409 8.59 -44.38 -19.56
C LEU A 409 7.32 -43.54 -19.42
N HIS A 410 6.41 -43.93 -18.52
CA HIS A 410 5.06 -43.35 -18.43
C HIS A 410 4.83 -42.55 -17.15
N GLY A 411 5.82 -42.45 -16.26
CA GLY A 411 5.75 -41.65 -15.05
C GLY A 411 5.05 -42.35 -13.88
N PRO A 412 4.65 -41.59 -12.85
CA PRO A 412 4.36 -42.14 -11.52
C PRO A 412 3.03 -42.87 -11.38
N TYR A 413 2.09 -42.68 -12.32
CA TYR A 413 0.74 -43.24 -12.26
C TYR A 413 0.60 -44.60 -12.96
N ARG A 414 1.71 -45.17 -13.46
CA ARG A 414 1.74 -46.49 -14.10
C ARG A 414 2.97 -47.28 -13.63
N GLY A 415 2.95 -48.60 -13.85
CA GLY A 415 4.06 -49.48 -13.50
C GLY A 415 4.35 -49.59 -12.00
N ALA A 416 5.62 -49.83 -11.66
CA ALA A 416 6.13 -50.07 -10.32
C ALA A 416 5.72 -49.04 -9.26
N LEU A 417 5.72 -47.73 -9.55
CA LEU A 417 5.33 -46.74 -8.54
C LEU A 417 3.82 -46.77 -8.24
N ASN A 418 2.99 -47.04 -9.23
CA ASN A 418 1.55 -47.28 -9.05
C ASN A 418 1.26 -48.59 -8.25
N HIS A 419 2.24 -49.49 -8.21
CA HIS A 419 2.28 -50.72 -7.42
C HIS A 419 3.17 -50.55 -6.17
N THR A 420 3.27 -49.36 -5.59
CA THR A 420 4.09 -49.13 -4.40
C THR A 420 3.24 -48.67 -3.23
N GLN A 421 3.34 -49.38 -2.12
CA GLN A 421 2.70 -49.06 -0.85
C GLN A 421 3.69 -48.32 0.03
N SER A 422 3.29 -47.16 0.56
CA SER A 422 4.07 -46.46 1.58
C SER A 422 3.60 -46.86 2.97
N TYR A 423 4.56 -46.97 3.89
CA TYR A 423 4.35 -47.18 5.31
C TYR A 423 4.87 -45.96 6.06
N LEU A 424 4.02 -45.41 6.92
CA LEU A 424 4.32 -44.33 7.85
C LEU A 424 4.15 -44.88 9.25
N VAL A 425 5.21 -44.90 10.05
CA VAL A 425 5.18 -45.47 11.40
C VAL A 425 5.52 -44.39 12.41
N MET A 426 4.82 -44.40 13.54
CA MET A 426 5.20 -43.65 14.73
C MET A 426 5.47 -44.63 15.86
N ALA A 427 6.57 -44.39 16.60
CA ALA A 427 7.06 -45.27 17.65
C ALA A 427 7.71 -44.44 18.79
N HIS A 428 8.45 -45.10 19.68
CA HIS A 428 9.14 -44.44 20.78
C HIS A 428 10.66 -44.51 20.61
N ASP A 429 11.28 -43.35 20.33
CA ASP A 429 12.74 -43.20 20.34
C ASP A 429 13.25 -42.81 21.74
N ASP A 430 14.57 -42.70 21.88
CA ASP A 430 15.23 -42.38 23.16
C ASP A 430 15.16 -40.90 23.57
N GLU A 431 14.58 -40.05 22.72
CA GLU A 431 14.35 -38.62 22.97
C GLU A 431 15.64 -37.84 23.28
N SER A 432 16.81 -38.31 22.82
CA SER A 432 18.12 -37.72 23.16
C SER A 432 18.59 -36.61 22.22
N GLY A 433 17.78 -36.21 21.24
CA GLY A 433 18.13 -35.15 20.31
C GLY A 433 18.25 -33.78 20.99
N GLN A 434 19.06 -32.91 20.40
CA GLN A 434 19.26 -31.54 20.86
C GLN A 434 19.14 -30.53 19.72
N ILE A 435 18.40 -29.45 19.97
CA ILE A 435 18.29 -28.30 19.07
C ILE A 435 19.20 -27.18 19.59
N SER A 436 20.05 -26.68 18.70
CA SER A 436 20.89 -25.50 18.92
C SER A 436 20.70 -24.48 17.80
N VAL A 437 21.25 -23.27 17.96
CA VAL A 437 21.36 -22.28 16.87
C VAL A 437 22.84 -22.03 16.57
N ASN A 438 23.20 -21.95 15.29
CA ASN A 438 24.56 -21.57 14.88
C ASN A 438 24.78 -20.05 14.94
N ASP A 439 25.98 -19.59 14.59
CA ASP A 439 26.39 -18.17 14.58
C ASP A 439 25.49 -17.27 13.71
N LYS A 440 24.74 -17.85 12.76
CA LYS A 440 23.77 -17.14 11.91
C LYS A 440 22.34 -17.22 12.43
N GLY A 441 22.13 -17.71 13.66
CA GLY A 441 20.82 -17.87 14.29
C GLY A 441 19.94 -18.98 13.70
N ARG A 442 20.48 -19.86 12.83
CA ARG A 442 19.72 -20.95 12.20
C ARG A 442 19.71 -22.22 13.08
N PRO A 443 18.57 -22.89 13.22
CA PRO A 443 18.46 -24.10 14.05
C PRO A 443 19.23 -25.29 13.46
N ARG A 444 19.85 -26.09 14.32
CA ARG A 444 20.52 -27.35 14.02
C ARG A 444 20.11 -28.42 15.00
N ILE A 445 19.98 -29.64 14.52
CA ILE A 445 19.62 -30.81 15.31
C ILE A 445 20.84 -31.72 15.40
N ALA A 446 21.27 -32.01 16.61
CA ALA A 446 22.32 -32.99 16.90
C ALA A 446 21.67 -34.20 17.60
N TRP A 447 21.90 -35.41 17.06
CA TRP A 447 21.36 -36.64 17.64
C TRP A 447 22.18 -37.84 17.18
N GLU A 448 23.23 -38.15 17.93
CA GLU A 448 24.19 -39.17 17.55
C GLU A 448 23.51 -40.55 17.44
N ASN A 449 23.69 -41.23 16.31
CA ASN A 449 23.17 -42.58 16.05
C ASN A 449 21.63 -42.70 16.11
N ALA A 450 20.87 -41.61 15.89
CA ALA A 450 19.41 -41.61 15.92
C ALA A 450 18.78 -42.82 15.18
N GLY A 451 19.21 -43.09 13.94
CA GLY A 451 18.65 -44.16 13.10
C GLY A 451 19.06 -45.60 13.46
N LYS A 452 19.89 -45.80 14.49
CA LYS A 452 20.41 -47.12 14.92
C LYS A 452 19.78 -47.62 16.23
N GLN A 453 18.76 -46.93 16.75
CA GLN A 453 18.10 -47.36 17.98
C GLN A 453 17.30 -48.66 17.76
N PRO A 454 17.18 -49.53 18.79
CA PRO A 454 16.54 -50.86 18.65
C PRO A 454 15.11 -50.84 18.12
N ILE A 455 14.36 -49.76 18.40
CA ILE A 455 12.99 -49.61 17.93
C ILE A 455 12.90 -49.57 16.39
N TYR A 456 13.87 -48.94 15.72
CA TYR A 456 13.88 -48.84 14.26
C TYR A 456 14.12 -50.19 13.59
N GLU A 457 14.96 -51.04 14.19
CA GLU A 457 15.17 -52.42 13.75
C GLU A 457 13.89 -53.26 13.91
N THR A 458 13.22 -53.12 15.06
CA THR A 458 11.95 -53.79 15.36
C THR A 458 10.85 -53.42 14.36
N VAL A 459 10.73 -52.12 14.07
CA VAL A 459 9.79 -51.60 13.06
C VAL A 459 10.17 -52.12 11.67
N GLU A 460 11.44 -52.05 11.28
CA GLU A 460 11.92 -52.50 9.98
C GLU A 460 11.61 -54.00 9.75
N GLU A 461 11.89 -54.87 10.71
CA GLU A 461 11.54 -56.30 10.62
C GLU A 461 10.03 -56.53 10.53
N THR A 462 9.23 -55.73 11.25
CA THR A 462 7.77 -55.77 11.15
C THR A 462 7.30 -55.37 9.75
N LEU A 463 7.86 -54.31 9.17
CA LEU A 463 7.50 -53.83 7.83
C LEU A 463 7.95 -54.78 6.71
N LYS A 464 9.07 -55.51 6.89
CA LYS A 464 9.45 -56.61 5.99
C LYS A 464 8.37 -57.69 5.98
N ASN A 465 7.90 -58.11 7.15
CA ASN A 465 6.81 -59.09 7.28
C ASN A 465 5.47 -58.55 6.73
N ALA A 466 5.19 -57.26 6.91
CA ALA A 466 4.03 -56.59 6.33
C ALA A 466 4.05 -56.57 4.79
N THR A 467 5.24 -56.63 4.20
CA THR A 467 5.46 -56.58 2.74
C THR A 467 5.33 -57.95 2.08
N VAL A 468 5.60 -59.05 2.81
CA VAL A 468 5.47 -60.44 2.32
C VAL A 468 4.15 -60.72 1.59
N PRO A 469 2.96 -60.42 2.17
CA PRO A 469 1.69 -60.72 1.49
C PRO A 469 1.48 -59.91 0.21
N LEU A 470 2.24 -58.83 -0.02
CA LEU A 470 2.09 -57.94 -1.17
C LEU A 470 3.00 -58.30 -2.36
N GLY A 471 3.99 -59.19 -2.19
CA GLY A 471 4.84 -59.71 -3.28
C GLY A 471 5.96 -58.76 -3.79
N GLY A 472 6.06 -57.56 -3.22
CA GLY A 472 7.05 -56.54 -3.59
C GLY A 472 8.40 -56.68 -2.86
N LYS A 473 9.27 -55.68 -3.04
CA LYS A 473 10.50 -55.52 -2.25
C LYS A 473 10.24 -54.56 -1.08
N TYR A 474 10.72 -54.89 0.10
CA TYR A 474 10.82 -53.92 1.18
C TYR A 474 11.96 -52.94 0.86
N LEU A 475 11.69 -51.65 1.00
CA LEU A 475 12.65 -50.59 0.80
C LEU A 475 12.49 -49.55 1.92
N ARG A 476 13.53 -49.39 2.74
CA ARG A 476 13.65 -48.26 3.66
C ARG A 476 13.81 -46.98 2.85
N ASP A 477 13.31 -45.84 3.38
CA ASP A 477 13.45 -44.55 2.71
C ASP A 477 14.89 -44.34 2.18
N PRO A 478 15.08 -44.05 0.89
CA PRO A 478 16.40 -43.90 0.29
C PRO A 478 17.33 -42.93 1.01
N ILE A 479 16.81 -41.87 1.65
CA ILE A 479 17.62 -40.91 2.41
C ILE A 479 18.09 -41.50 3.76
N SER A 480 17.36 -42.50 4.27
CA SER A 480 17.64 -43.25 5.51
C SER A 480 18.48 -44.51 5.32
N ASN A 481 19.02 -44.78 4.12
CA ASN A 481 19.86 -45.95 3.86
C ASN A 481 21.36 -45.70 4.13
N ASP A 482 22.12 -46.79 4.34
CA ASP A 482 23.57 -46.78 4.62
C ASP A 482 24.38 -45.97 3.58
N ILE A 483 23.97 -46.06 2.31
CA ILE A 483 24.62 -45.40 1.17
C ILE A 483 24.48 -43.87 1.24
N PHE A 484 23.45 -43.35 1.92
CA PHE A 484 23.12 -41.93 2.02
C PHE A 484 23.25 -41.37 3.45
N GLY A 485 23.92 -42.11 4.34
CA GLY A 485 24.33 -41.63 5.66
C GLY A 485 23.40 -41.99 6.81
N ASN A 486 22.45 -42.92 6.65
CA ASN A 486 21.55 -43.41 7.71
C ASN A 486 20.73 -42.33 8.42
N ARG A 487 20.36 -41.27 7.70
CA ARG A 487 19.60 -40.15 8.26
C ARG A 487 18.14 -40.53 8.47
N THR A 488 17.62 -40.43 9.69
CA THR A 488 16.17 -40.54 9.90
C THR A 488 15.45 -39.31 9.34
N VAL A 489 14.18 -39.47 8.97
CA VAL A 489 13.32 -38.37 8.53
C VAL A 489 12.12 -38.33 9.47
N THR A 490 11.89 -37.19 10.11
CA THR A 490 10.71 -36.94 10.93
C THR A 490 9.82 -35.86 10.31
N VAL A 491 8.52 -36.10 10.37
CA VAL A 491 7.45 -35.12 10.09
C VAL A 491 6.72 -34.72 11.38
N HIS A 492 7.08 -35.34 12.50
CA HIS A 492 6.56 -35.09 13.84
C HIS A 492 7.67 -34.66 14.83
N PRO A 493 8.42 -33.59 14.55
CA PRO A 493 9.40 -33.07 15.50
C PRO A 493 8.69 -32.62 16.79
N LEU A 494 9.13 -33.09 17.95
CA LEU A 494 8.63 -32.70 19.28
C LEU A 494 9.80 -32.40 20.24
N GLY A 495 9.54 -31.66 21.31
CA GLY A 495 10.53 -31.33 22.33
C GLY A 495 11.39 -30.09 22.03
N GLY A 496 12.48 -29.89 22.77
CA GLY A 496 13.31 -28.68 22.70
C GLY A 496 12.88 -27.56 23.65
N CYS A 497 11.59 -27.48 24.03
CA CYS A 497 11.10 -26.63 25.12
C CYS A 497 10.27 -27.44 26.14
N PRO A 498 10.75 -28.61 26.62
CA PRO A 498 9.91 -29.59 27.31
C PRO A 498 9.25 -29.03 28.58
N MET A 499 8.04 -29.49 28.88
CA MET A 499 7.41 -29.26 30.18
C MET A 499 8.24 -29.90 31.30
N GLY A 500 8.24 -29.27 32.48
CA GLY A 500 8.87 -29.79 33.68
C GLY A 500 8.26 -29.23 34.96
N GLU A 501 8.57 -29.87 36.09
CA GLU A 501 8.11 -29.41 37.42
C GLU A 501 8.77 -28.07 37.80
N ASP A 502 10.00 -27.87 37.36
CA ASP A 502 10.83 -26.68 37.60
C ASP A 502 11.82 -26.48 36.44
N ALA A 503 12.61 -25.41 36.52
CA ALA A 503 13.57 -25.02 35.51
C ALA A 503 14.78 -25.96 35.37
N GLU A 504 15.02 -26.89 36.30
CA GLU A 504 16.08 -27.90 36.18
C GLU A 504 15.60 -29.09 35.32
N HIS A 505 14.29 -29.29 35.23
CA HIS A 505 13.69 -30.45 34.59
C HIS A 505 12.89 -30.12 33.32
N GLY A 506 12.63 -28.84 33.04
CA GLY A 506 11.97 -28.38 31.82
C GLY A 506 12.18 -26.89 31.53
N VAL A 507 11.68 -26.43 30.39
CA VAL A 507 11.73 -25.04 29.93
C VAL A 507 10.46 -24.29 30.27
N VAL A 508 9.34 -25.01 30.31
CA VAL A 508 8.04 -24.46 30.65
C VAL A 508 7.38 -25.27 31.76
N ASP A 509 6.50 -24.62 32.51
CA ASP A 509 5.70 -25.29 33.52
C ASP A 509 4.47 -26.02 32.93
N HIS A 510 3.60 -26.53 33.81
CA HIS A 510 2.38 -27.25 33.42
C HIS A 510 1.35 -26.43 32.64
N MET A 511 1.48 -25.10 32.58
CA MET A 511 0.63 -24.19 31.80
C MET A 511 1.32 -23.74 30.50
N GLY A 512 2.57 -24.15 30.28
CA GLY A 512 3.40 -23.66 29.20
C GLY A 512 4.08 -22.32 29.49
N ARG A 513 4.10 -21.83 30.75
CA ARG A 513 4.81 -20.58 31.11
C ARG A 513 6.31 -20.81 31.11
N VAL A 514 7.06 -19.92 30.48
CA VAL A 514 8.53 -20.04 30.36
C VAL A 514 9.18 -19.75 31.72
N PHE A 515 10.02 -20.67 32.20
CA PHE A 515 10.79 -20.46 33.42
C PHE A 515 11.79 -19.30 33.26
N SER A 516 11.90 -18.45 34.28
CA SER A 516 12.70 -17.22 34.23
C SER A 516 14.14 -17.36 34.73
N GLY A 517 14.60 -18.59 34.94
CA GLY A 517 15.93 -18.89 35.47
C GLY A 517 16.35 -20.32 35.18
N MET A 518 17.51 -20.72 35.71
CA MET A 518 18.06 -22.06 35.52
C MET A 518 17.62 -23.08 36.58
N ALA A 519 16.99 -22.63 37.66
CA ALA A 519 16.49 -23.49 38.73
C ALA A 519 15.22 -22.93 39.40
N GLY A 520 14.48 -23.79 40.08
CA GLY A 520 13.23 -23.45 40.77
C GLY A 520 12.04 -23.21 39.84
N THR A 521 10.95 -22.68 40.39
CA THR A 521 9.63 -22.61 39.72
C THR A 521 9.23 -21.22 39.26
N ALA A 522 10.16 -20.25 39.30
CA ALA A 522 9.89 -18.88 38.86
C ALA A 522 9.70 -18.82 37.33
N VAL A 523 8.67 -18.09 36.89
CA VAL A 523 8.30 -17.96 35.48
C VAL A 523 8.26 -16.50 35.05
N HIS A 524 8.47 -16.27 33.75
CA HIS A 524 8.25 -14.97 33.13
C HIS A 524 6.76 -14.68 33.04
N ASP A 525 6.30 -13.59 33.68
CA ASP A 525 4.90 -13.18 33.54
C ASP A 525 4.61 -12.78 32.08
N GLY A 526 3.57 -13.37 31.51
CA GLY A 526 3.16 -13.09 30.14
C GLY A 526 3.92 -13.85 29.03
N MET A 527 4.81 -14.80 29.33
CA MET A 527 5.55 -15.55 28.30
C MET A 527 5.19 -17.05 28.30
N TYR A 528 4.68 -17.55 27.16
CA TYR A 528 4.17 -18.92 27.02
C TYR A 528 4.73 -19.63 25.79
N VAL A 529 4.80 -20.97 25.84
CA VAL A 529 4.96 -21.85 24.68
C VAL A 529 3.77 -22.81 24.63
N MET A 530 3.11 -22.96 23.48
CA MET A 530 1.87 -23.74 23.35
C MET A 530 1.85 -24.68 22.13
N ASP A 531 3.00 -25.08 21.61
CA ASP A 531 3.11 -26.00 20.46
C ASP A 531 3.82 -27.33 20.81
N GLY A 532 4.21 -28.10 19.79
CA GLY A 532 4.91 -29.39 19.97
C GLY A 532 6.25 -29.32 20.70
N ALA A 533 6.84 -28.13 20.87
CA ALA A 533 8.11 -27.97 21.58
C ALA A 533 7.98 -28.35 23.07
N VAL A 534 6.77 -28.24 23.63
CA VAL A 534 6.52 -28.49 25.06
C VAL A 534 6.46 -29.96 25.44
N MET A 535 6.42 -30.86 24.46
CA MET A 535 6.35 -32.30 24.74
C MET A 535 7.67 -32.77 25.35
N PRO A 536 7.66 -33.45 26.51
CA PRO A 536 8.89 -33.91 27.16
C PRO A 536 9.39 -35.27 26.64
N MET A 537 8.64 -35.90 25.72
CA MET A 537 8.87 -37.26 25.25
C MET A 537 8.14 -37.56 23.93
N SER A 538 8.46 -38.70 23.31
CA SER A 538 7.76 -39.24 22.16
C SER A 538 6.33 -39.69 22.52
N LEU A 539 5.38 -39.50 21.60
CA LEU A 539 3.96 -39.85 21.81
C LEU A 539 3.55 -41.17 21.15
N GLY A 540 4.35 -41.68 20.21
CA GLY A 540 4.08 -42.95 19.50
C GLY A 540 2.84 -42.91 18.58
N VAL A 541 2.30 -41.71 18.32
CA VAL A 541 1.16 -41.44 17.42
C VAL A 541 1.30 -40.04 16.81
N ASN A 542 0.48 -39.73 15.79
CA ASN A 542 0.44 -38.39 15.21
C ASN A 542 0.09 -37.35 16.31
N PRO A 543 0.90 -36.29 16.49
CA PRO A 543 0.85 -35.46 17.69
C PRO A 543 -0.22 -34.38 17.68
N LEU A 544 -0.91 -34.16 16.54
CA LEU A 544 -1.76 -32.97 16.36
C LEU A 544 -2.85 -32.83 17.43
N TRP A 545 -3.47 -33.94 17.84
CA TRP A 545 -4.60 -33.88 18.76
C TRP A 545 -4.13 -33.61 20.18
N THR A 546 -3.01 -34.20 20.60
CA THR A 546 -2.35 -33.92 21.89
C THR A 546 -1.86 -32.48 21.98
N ILE A 547 -1.21 -31.96 20.93
CA ILE A 547 -0.79 -30.55 20.86
C ILE A 547 -2.02 -29.64 21.02
N SER A 548 -3.10 -29.94 20.29
CA SER A 548 -4.33 -29.15 20.34
C SER A 548 -5.00 -29.19 21.71
N ALA A 549 -5.05 -30.37 22.33
CA ALA A 549 -5.64 -30.55 23.65
C ALA A 549 -4.88 -29.78 24.75
N LEU A 550 -3.55 -29.83 24.73
CA LEU A 550 -2.73 -29.06 25.67
C LEU A 550 -2.86 -27.55 25.42
N ALA A 551 -2.93 -27.10 24.17
CA ALA A 551 -3.14 -25.69 23.85
C ALA A 551 -4.52 -25.18 24.35
N GLU A 552 -5.60 -25.94 24.12
CA GLU A 552 -6.94 -25.62 24.63
C GLU A 552 -6.96 -25.50 26.16
N ARG A 553 -6.34 -26.48 26.83
CA ARG A 553 -6.20 -26.48 28.29
C ARG A 553 -5.40 -25.27 28.78
N ASN A 554 -4.25 -25.01 28.18
CA ASN A 554 -3.36 -23.92 28.60
C ASN A 554 -4.01 -22.55 28.35
N CYS A 555 -4.77 -22.38 27.26
CA CYS A 555 -5.55 -21.16 27.01
C CYS A 555 -6.65 -20.95 28.06
N ALA A 556 -7.33 -22.01 28.48
CA ALA A 556 -8.34 -21.93 29.54
C ALA A 556 -7.72 -21.54 30.89
N LEU A 557 -6.57 -22.12 31.25
CA LEU A 557 -5.84 -21.77 32.46
C LEU A 557 -5.28 -20.35 32.41
N LEU A 558 -4.77 -19.92 31.26
CA LEU A 558 -4.33 -18.54 31.03
C LEU A 558 -5.50 -17.56 31.26
N ALA A 559 -6.62 -17.76 30.59
CA ALA A 559 -7.80 -16.92 30.76
C ALA A 559 -8.25 -16.87 32.22
N ALA A 560 -8.35 -18.04 32.88
CA ALA A 560 -8.71 -18.11 34.30
C ALA A 560 -7.74 -17.32 35.20
N SER A 561 -6.43 -17.45 34.98
CA SER A 561 -5.40 -16.74 35.75
C SER A 561 -5.44 -15.21 35.57
N ARG A 562 -6.00 -14.72 34.46
CA ARG A 562 -6.20 -13.28 34.19
C ARG A 562 -7.62 -12.79 34.51
N GLY A 563 -8.51 -13.66 34.99
CA GLY A 563 -9.92 -13.34 35.21
C GLY A 563 -10.71 -13.11 33.91
N TRP A 564 -10.22 -13.62 32.79
CA TRP A 564 -10.89 -13.54 31.49
C TRP A 564 -11.85 -14.71 31.31
N THR A 565 -12.96 -14.47 30.60
CA THR A 565 -13.93 -15.51 30.22
C THR A 565 -13.84 -15.74 28.72
N ILE A 566 -13.56 -16.97 28.31
CA ILE A 566 -13.59 -17.36 26.89
C ILE A 566 -15.05 -17.71 26.54
N ASP A 567 -15.64 -16.97 25.60
CA ASP A 567 -16.96 -17.30 25.08
C ASP A 567 -16.84 -18.38 23.99
N TYR A 568 -17.15 -19.63 24.34
CA TYR A 568 -17.09 -20.77 23.41
C TYR A 568 -18.32 -20.87 22.50
N ASP A 569 -19.42 -20.18 22.82
CA ASP A 569 -20.70 -20.29 22.10
C ASP A 569 -20.90 -19.18 21.07
N SER A 570 -20.17 -18.06 21.19
CA SER A 570 -20.21 -16.96 20.23
C SER A 570 -19.77 -17.39 18.82
N LYS A 571 -20.41 -16.78 17.81
CA LYS A 571 -20.03 -16.93 16.39
C LYS A 571 -19.10 -15.83 15.89
N GLY A 572 -18.77 -14.85 16.74
CA GLY A 572 -18.04 -13.66 16.33
C GLY A 572 -18.90 -12.70 15.49
N THR A 573 -18.55 -11.41 15.52
CA THR A 573 -19.23 -10.37 14.73
C THR A 573 -18.24 -9.44 14.05
N ALA A 574 -16.93 -9.71 14.15
CA ALA A 574 -15.94 -8.89 13.47
C ALA A 574 -16.11 -9.03 11.96
N ALA A 575 -15.99 -7.91 11.26
CA ALA A 575 -15.98 -7.92 9.81
C ALA A 575 -14.77 -8.73 9.33
N ALA A 576 -14.98 -9.59 8.32
CA ALA A 576 -13.87 -10.21 7.63
C ALA A 576 -12.95 -9.12 7.05
N PRO A 577 -11.63 -9.37 6.95
CA PRO A 577 -10.72 -8.48 6.26
C PRO A 577 -11.28 -8.15 4.86
N PRO A 578 -11.19 -6.87 4.44
CA PRO A 578 -11.64 -6.49 3.10
C PRO A 578 -10.86 -7.28 2.05
N PRO A 579 -11.49 -7.66 0.93
CA PRO A 579 -10.78 -8.33 -0.15
C PRO A 579 -9.63 -7.43 -0.63
N GLN A 580 -8.43 -8.01 -0.71
CA GLN A 580 -7.25 -7.33 -1.19
C GLN A 580 -7.43 -6.96 -2.67
N LYS A 581 -7.25 -5.68 -3.01
CA LYS A 581 -7.30 -5.18 -4.39
C LYS A 581 -5.89 -5.21 -5.00
N ILE A 582 -5.80 -5.07 -6.33
CA ILE A 582 -4.51 -4.96 -7.02
C ILE A 582 -3.80 -3.72 -6.49
N GLY A 583 -2.67 -3.93 -5.85
CA GLY A 583 -1.88 -2.90 -5.18
C GLY A 583 -0.50 -2.75 -5.78
N LEU A 584 0.29 -1.88 -5.17
CA LEU A 584 1.69 -1.68 -5.50
C LEU A 584 2.50 -1.60 -4.22
N ARG A 585 3.65 -2.25 -4.20
CA ARG A 585 4.57 -2.22 -3.09
C ARG A 585 6.00 -2.05 -3.55
N PHE A 586 6.78 -1.30 -2.81
CA PHE A 586 8.24 -1.23 -2.96
C PHE A 586 8.89 -0.88 -1.63
N THR A 587 10.17 -1.16 -1.50
CA THR A 587 10.98 -0.80 -0.34
C THR A 587 12.12 0.10 -0.77
N GLU A 588 12.34 1.18 -0.02
CA GLU A 588 13.41 2.16 -0.24
C GLU A 588 14.21 2.41 1.03
N THR A 589 15.47 2.83 0.86
CA THR A 589 16.33 3.27 1.97
C THR A 589 16.93 4.63 1.65
N MET A 590 16.74 5.59 2.55
CA MET A 590 17.36 6.91 2.48
C MET A 590 18.34 7.12 3.63
N VAL A 591 19.42 7.83 3.35
CA VAL A 591 20.49 8.13 4.31
C VAL A 591 20.82 9.62 4.31
N GLY A 592 21.20 10.16 5.46
CA GLY A 592 21.59 11.55 5.58
C GLY A 592 21.75 11.98 7.02
N HIS A 593 21.31 13.18 7.35
CA HIS A 593 21.62 13.80 8.64
C HIS A 593 20.41 14.51 9.24
N TYR A 594 20.30 14.44 10.55
CA TYR A 594 19.37 15.18 11.39
C TYR A 594 20.11 16.25 12.20
N THR A 595 19.58 17.46 12.24
CA THR A 595 20.12 18.59 12.99
C THR A 595 19.07 19.13 13.96
N PRO A 596 19.32 19.11 15.29
CA PRO A 596 18.42 19.69 16.28
C PRO A 596 18.19 21.19 16.05
N THR A 597 16.99 21.66 16.39
CA THR A 597 16.62 23.08 16.30
C THR A 597 17.57 23.95 17.12
N GLY A 598 18.15 24.98 16.49
CA GLY A 598 19.07 25.91 17.15
C GLY A 598 20.52 25.42 17.29
N ALA A 599 20.86 24.21 16.82
CA ALA A 599 22.22 23.69 16.84
C ALA A 599 22.99 24.00 15.54
N SER A 600 24.34 24.02 15.61
CA SER A 600 25.18 24.15 14.41
C SER A 600 25.16 22.85 13.58
N LYS A 601 25.62 22.92 12.32
CA LYS A 601 25.78 21.73 11.47
C LYS A 601 26.70 20.66 12.08
N ASP A 602 27.61 21.03 12.98
CA ASP A 602 28.52 20.09 13.65
C ASP A 602 27.81 19.20 14.68
N ALA A 603 26.60 19.59 15.11
CA ALA A 603 25.75 18.79 15.99
C ALA A 603 24.85 17.80 15.23
N ALA A 604 25.07 17.63 13.92
CA ALA A 604 24.29 16.73 13.10
C ALA A 604 24.52 15.25 13.49
N SER A 605 23.43 14.50 13.59
CA SER A 605 23.43 13.07 13.83
C SER A 605 23.11 12.32 12.54
N PRO A 606 23.78 11.21 12.23
CA PRO A 606 23.40 10.38 11.08
C PRO A 606 21.95 9.91 11.26
N MET A 607 21.20 9.93 10.17
CA MET A 607 19.84 9.45 10.10
C MET A 607 19.66 8.59 8.86
N ALA A 608 19.01 7.44 9.02
CA ALA A 608 18.64 6.58 7.90
C ALA A 608 17.31 5.92 8.17
N PHE A 609 16.52 5.68 7.13
CA PHE A 609 15.35 4.81 7.24
C PHE A 609 15.33 3.77 6.12
N THR A 610 14.71 2.63 6.41
CA THR A 610 14.29 1.64 5.41
C THR A 610 12.78 1.48 5.50
N LEU A 611 12.09 1.89 4.44
CA LEU A 611 10.64 2.05 4.39
C LEU A 611 10.07 1.18 3.29
N THR A 612 9.11 0.33 3.62
CA THR A 612 8.22 -0.30 2.65
C THR A 612 7.00 0.59 2.47
N VAL A 613 6.75 1.00 1.23
CA VAL A 613 5.56 1.74 0.80
C VAL A 613 4.61 0.75 0.13
N GLU A 614 3.33 0.78 0.52
CA GLU A 614 2.29 -0.10 -0.01
C GLU A 614 1.01 0.68 -0.29
N SER A 615 0.54 0.62 -1.53
CA SER A 615 -0.79 1.05 -1.94
C SER A 615 -1.70 -0.18 -2.02
N ASP A 616 -2.78 -0.16 -1.26
CA ASP A 616 -3.81 -1.21 -1.27
C ASP A 616 -4.64 -1.20 -2.57
N GLU A 617 -4.63 -0.09 -3.31
CA GLU A 617 -5.39 0.09 -4.56
C GLU A 617 -4.58 0.92 -5.57
N LEU A 618 -3.89 0.23 -6.47
CA LEU A 618 -3.05 0.87 -7.48
C LEU A 618 -3.90 1.75 -8.43
N ALA A 619 -5.13 1.38 -8.72
CA ALA A 619 -6.02 2.21 -9.55
C ALA A 619 -6.26 3.61 -8.95
N ASP A 620 -6.49 3.68 -7.64
CA ASP A 620 -6.67 4.92 -6.88
C ASP A 620 -5.38 5.74 -6.89
N MET A 621 -4.24 5.10 -6.62
CA MET A 621 -2.92 5.74 -6.67
C MET A 621 -2.60 6.39 -8.04
N LEU A 622 -3.11 5.84 -9.14
CA LEU A 622 -2.89 6.36 -10.49
C LEU A 622 -3.88 7.46 -10.89
N SER A 623 -4.99 7.66 -10.16
CA SER A 623 -6.10 8.53 -10.60
C SER A 623 -6.52 9.59 -9.58
N ASP A 624 -6.41 9.33 -8.28
CA ASP A 624 -6.67 10.32 -7.23
C ASP A 624 -5.38 11.06 -6.83
N PRO A 625 -5.28 12.38 -7.04
CA PRO A 625 -4.12 13.16 -6.58
C PRO A 625 -3.96 13.17 -5.04
N ASN A 626 -5.02 12.84 -4.28
CA ASN A 626 -5.00 12.76 -2.82
C ASN A 626 -4.86 11.33 -2.29
N HIS A 627 -4.51 10.36 -3.14
CA HIS A 627 -4.30 8.97 -2.73
C HIS A 627 -3.32 8.88 -1.56
N LEU A 628 -3.55 7.94 -0.64
CA LEU A 628 -2.62 7.67 0.45
C LEU A 628 -2.16 6.22 0.37
N ALA A 629 -0.89 6.03 0.03
CA ALA A 629 -0.21 4.77 0.29
C ALA A 629 0.21 4.71 1.76
N ARG A 630 0.25 3.51 2.33
CA ARG A 630 0.71 3.30 3.70
C ARG A 630 2.18 2.93 3.71
N THR A 631 2.84 3.18 4.84
CA THR A 631 4.26 2.86 4.98
C THR A 631 4.55 2.17 6.32
N ALA A 632 5.48 1.22 6.27
CA ALA A 632 5.98 0.49 7.43
C ALA A 632 7.50 0.33 7.30
N GLY A 633 8.24 0.51 8.38
CA GLY A 633 9.68 0.60 8.27
C GLY A 633 10.43 0.81 9.57
N THR A 634 11.71 1.07 9.45
CA THR A 634 12.60 1.37 10.58
C THR A 634 13.37 2.64 10.30
N LEU A 635 13.62 3.43 11.34
CA LEU A 635 14.44 4.64 11.29
C LEU A 635 15.53 4.60 12.38
N THR A 636 16.77 4.85 12.00
CA THR A 636 17.90 4.99 12.93
C THR A 636 18.29 6.46 13.03
N CYS A 637 18.42 6.97 14.26
CA CYS A 637 18.97 8.29 14.54
C CYS A 637 19.48 8.34 15.99
N PRO A 638 20.80 8.24 16.22
CA PRO A 638 21.38 8.20 17.58
C PRO A 638 21.04 9.40 18.46
N ALA A 639 20.76 10.57 17.87
CA ALA A 639 20.31 11.75 18.62
C ALA A 639 18.88 11.65 19.16
N LEU A 640 18.03 10.79 18.59
CA LEU A 640 16.64 10.59 19.02
C LEU A 640 16.47 9.32 19.86
N SER A 641 17.17 8.24 19.47
CA SER A 641 17.06 6.91 20.09
C SER A 641 18.38 6.14 19.91
N ALA A 642 18.79 5.39 20.93
CA ALA A 642 19.98 4.55 20.84
C ALA A 642 19.75 3.30 19.98
N GLN A 643 18.50 2.80 19.96
CA GLN A 643 18.07 1.69 19.13
C GLN A 643 17.28 2.17 17.90
N PRO A 644 17.23 1.38 16.81
CA PRO A 644 16.33 1.63 15.69
C PRO A 644 14.87 1.78 16.16
N MET A 645 14.18 2.78 15.61
CA MET A 645 12.77 3.04 15.87
C MET A 645 11.89 2.39 14.81
N THR A 646 10.71 1.91 15.20
CA THR A 646 9.70 1.33 14.29
C THR A 646 8.78 2.42 13.78
N ILE A 647 8.56 2.44 12.46
CA ILE A 647 7.62 3.33 11.79
C ILE A 647 6.22 2.71 11.82
N THR A 648 5.27 3.40 12.43
CA THR A 648 3.83 3.07 12.40
C THR A 648 3.02 4.22 11.83
N ASP A 649 1.78 3.94 11.42
CA ASP A 649 0.82 4.94 10.91
C ASP A 649 1.39 5.82 9.78
N GLY A 650 2.31 5.25 9.01
CA GLY A 650 3.02 5.94 7.96
C GLY A 650 2.16 6.12 6.73
N THR A 651 2.21 7.31 6.13
CA THR A 651 1.55 7.63 4.86
C THR A 651 2.52 8.23 3.85
N PHE A 652 2.28 7.90 2.59
CA PHE A 652 3.02 8.36 1.43
C PHE A 652 2.04 8.83 0.36
N ASN A 653 2.29 10.00 -0.22
CA ASN A 653 1.48 10.57 -1.30
C ASN A 653 2.40 10.96 -2.44
N LEU A 654 2.13 10.45 -3.64
CA LEU A 654 2.97 10.65 -4.81
C LEU A 654 2.47 11.85 -5.63
N PHE A 655 3.38 12.77 -6.02
CA PHE A 655 3.13 13.88 -6.95
C PHE A 655 1.95 14.82 -6.58
N VAL A 656 1.87 15.25 -5.32
CA VAL A 656 0.86 16.21 -4.84
C VAL A 656 1.16 17.62 -5.35
N ALA A 657 0.17 18.27 -5.95
CA ALA A 657 0.24 19.68 -6.32
C ALA A 657 0.45 20.61 -5.12
N ASP A 658 1.42 21.53 -5.19
CA ASP A 658 1.44 22.64 -4.24
C ASP A 658 0.28 23.62 -4.56
N PRO A 659 -0.61 23.93 -3.61
CA PRO A 659 -1.72 24.85 -3.87
C PRO A 659 -1.27 26.29 -4.17
N GLN A 660 -0.09 26.69 -3.69
CA GLN A 660 0.47 28.03 -3.75
C GLN A 660 1.48 28.21 -4.89
N ASP A 661 2.01 27.12 -5.43
CA ASP A 661 2.99 27.13 -6.52
C ASP A 661 2.56 26.22 -7.68
N VAL A 662 2.37 26.83 -8.84
CA VAL A 662 1.90 26.18 -10.08
C VAL A 662 2.94 25.20 -10.65
N ASP A 663 4.21 25.42 -10.31
CA ASP A 663 5.36 24.71 -10.87
C ASP A 663 5.96 23.72 -9.86
N GLU A 664 5.34 23.52 -8.69
CA GLU A 664 5.78 22.58 -7.66
C GLU A 664 4.83 21.38 -7.49
N ARG A 665 5.42 20.19 -7.49
CA ARG A 665 4.80 18.92 -7.06
C ARG A 665 5.62 18.30 -5.93
N ASN A 666 4.97 17.62 -5.01
CA ASN A 666 5.60 17.06 -3.81
C ASN A 666 5.35 15.56 -3.67
N MET A 667 6.38 14.80 -3.28
CA MET A 667 6.19 13.46 -2.71
C MET A 667 6.20 13.56 -1.19
N ASN A 668 5.04 13.39 -0.56
CA ASN A 668 4.86 13.65 0.86
C ASN A 668 5.04 12.38 1.70
N TYR A 669 5.79 12.49 2.79
CA TYR A 669 6.07 11.44 3.77
C TYR A 669 5.62 11.89 5.14
N ARG A 670 4.81 11.08 5.81
CA ARG A 670 4.33 11.34 7.18
C ARG A 670 4.40 10.05 7.95
N MET A 671 5.02 10.03 9.13
CA MET A 671 5.24 8.79 9.87
C MET A 671 5.36 9.01 11.37
N THR A 672 4.81 8.09 12.14
CA THR A 672 5.01 8.00 13.59
C THR A 672 6.18 7.07 13.87
N LEU A 673 7.13 7.50 14.69
CA LEU A 673 8.35 6.77 15.05
C LEU A 673 8.25 6.32 16.50
N ASN A 674 8.28 5.01 16.76
CA ASN A 674 8.23 4.45 18.10
C ASN A 674 9.59 3.87 18.47
N SER A 675 10.17 4.36 19.57
CA SER A 675 11.45 3.89 20.08
C SER A 675 11.28 2.70 21.02
N ALA A 676 12.31 1.87 21.10
CA ALA A 676 12.32 0.76 22.05
C ALA A 676 12.24 1.25 23.50
N GLU A 677 12.67 2.48 23.81
CA GLU A 677 12.58 3.09 25.13
C GLU A 677 11.17 3.62 25.47
N GLY A 678 10.20 3.48 24.57
CA GLY A 678 8.81 3.91 24.79
C GLY A 678 8.54 5.37 24.45
N LYS A 679 9.40 6.03 23.67
CA LYS A 679 9.15 7.38 23.14
C LYS A 679 8.50 7.33 21.77
N THR A 680 7.67 8.33 21.47
CA THR A 680 7.02 8.50 20.18
C THR A 680 7.38 9.85 19.59
N TYR A 681 7.82 9.86 18.33
CA TYR A 681 8.10 11.06 17.55
C TYR A 681 7.26 11.07 16.28
N TYR A 682 7.12 12.23 15.64
CA TYR A 682 6.50 12.35 14.33
C TYR A 682 7.48 12.93 13.32
N LEU A 683 7.54 12.37 12.13
CA LEU A 683 8.34 12.89 11.02
C LEU A 683 7.42 13.28 9.88
N SER A 684 7.56 14.53 9.43
CA SER A 684 6.91 15.06 8.23
C SER A 684 7.99 15.49 7.25
N GLY A 685 7.98 14.95 6.05
CA GLY A 685 8.93 15.33 5.00
C GLY A 685 8.32 15.35 3.62
N GLN A 686 9.01 16.03 2.71
CA GLN A 686 8.62 16.14 1.32
C GLN A 686 9.84 16.08 0.40
N LYS A 687 9.70 15.38 -0.73
CA LYS A 687 10.58 15.57 -1.88
C LYS A 687 9.94 16.62 -2.77
N ILE A 688 10.70 17.66 -3.08
CA ILE A 688 10.22 18.85 -3.78
C ILE A 688 10.62 18.71 -5.25
N ILE A 689 9.64 18.73 -6.14
CA ILE A 689 9.79 18.59 -7.58
C ILE A 689 9.33 19.90 -8.19
N THR A 690 10.25 20.65 -8.79
CA THR A 690 9.92 21.90 -9.47
C THR A 690 10.10 21.73 -10.98
N ARG A 691 9.36 22.50 -11.79
CA ARG A 691 9.58 22.59 -13.24
C ARG A 691 10.86 23.35 -13.58
N THR A 692 12.00 22.76 -13.26
CA THR A 692 13.34 23.30 -13.55
C THR A 692 14.08 22.40 -14.54
N SER A 693 15.41 22.52 -14.61
CA SER A 693 16.24 21.79 -15.57
C SER A 693 16.19 20.27 -15.35
N PRO A 694 16.18 19.46 -16.44
CA PRO A 694 16.36 18.00 -16.35
C PRO A 694 17.63 17.55 -15.61
N LEU A 695 18.62 18.44 -15.45
CA LEU A 695 19.84 18.17 -14.67
C LEU A 695 19.57 18.02 -13.17
N GLU A 696 18.48 18.60 -12.66
CA GLU A 696 18.10 18.56 -11.24
C GLU A 696 17.14 17.41 -10.91
N LEU A 697 16.62 16.71 -11.93
CA LEU A 697 15.69 15.58 -11.81
C LEU A 697 16.15 14.56 -10.75
N TRP A 698 17.42 14.17 -10.79
CA TRP A 698 17.96 13.17 -9.87
C TRP A 698 17.96 13.69 -8.42
N GLU A 699 18.40 14.92 -8.19
CA GLU A 699 18.46 15.50 -6.86
C GLU A 699 17.05 15.65 -6.27
N GLN A 700 16.11 16.21 -7.04
CA GLN A 700 14.72 16.46 -6.61
C GLN A 700 13.92 15.18 -6.35
N THR A 701 14.11 14.13 -7.16
CA THR A 701 13.39 12.84 -6.98
C THR A 701 13.99 11.93 -5.90
N ASN A 702 15.23 12.19 -5.47
CA ASN A 702 15.94 11.37 -4.50
C ASN A 702 16.25 12.07 -3.17
N THR A 703 15.99 13.37 -3.03
CA THR A 703 16.26 14.12 -1.78
C THR A 703 14.96 14.40 -1.02
N LEU A 704 14.92 13.98 0.24
CA LEU A 704 13.84 14.22 1.19
C LEU A 704 14.25 15.29 2.21
N TYR A 705 13.45 16.33 2.33
CA TYR A 705 13.57 17.33 3.39
C TYR A 705 12.51 17.05 4.46
N ALA A 706 12.94 16.83 5.70
CA ALA A 706 12.05 16.40 6.77
C ALA A 706 12.20 17.26 8.04
N ARG A 707 11.14 17.26 8.85
CA ARG A 707 11.08 17.85 10.19
C ARG A 707 10.62 16.78 11.17
N VAL A 708 11.22 16.77 12.36
CA VAL A 708 10.90 15.82 13.43
C VAL A 708 10.25 16.57 14.59
N PHE A 709 9.24 15.98 15.22
CA PHE A 709 8.45 16.55 16.31
C PHE A 709 8.43 15.59 17.50
N ASP A 710 8.31 16.13 18.72
CA ASP A 710 8.20 15.35 19.98
C ASP A 710 6.76 14.95 20.34
N THR A 711 5.84 15.15 19.39
CA THR A 711 4.44 14.77 19.51
C THR A 711 4.11 13.76 18.41
N PRO A 712 3.00 13.00 18.52
CA PRO A 712 2.55 12.09 17.48
C PRO A 712 2.05 12.78 16.19
N HIS A 713 2.06 14.11 16.15
CA HIS A 713 1.52 14.93 15.08
C HIS A 713 2.42 16.16 14.82
N ALA A 714 2.20 16.87 13.72
CA ALA A 714 2.93 18.11 13.40
C ALA A 714 2.24 19.36 13.97
N ASP A 715 1.81 19.32 15.23
CA ASP A 715 1.08 20.39 15.92
C ASP A 715 1.97 21.27 16.82
N ALA A 716 3.22 20.86 17.03
CA ALA A 716 4.21 21.56 17.84
C ALA A 716 5.37 22.13 17.01
N ALA A 717 6.24 22.91 17.66
CA ALA A 717 7.51 23.32 17.04
C ALA A 717 8.41 22.09 16.80
N PRO A 718 9.13 22.02 15.66
CA PRO A 718 9.98 20.87 15.36
C PRO A 718 11.18 20.79 16.32
N LEU A 719 11.51 19.57 16.74
CA LEU A 719 12.73 19.23 17.47
C LEU A 719 13.99 19.45 16.63
N GLY A 720 13.87 19.29 15.31
CA GLY A 720 14.95 19.49 14.36
C GLY A 720 14.53 19.19 12.92
N SER A 721 15.47 19.38 12.01
CA SER A 721 15.31 19.14 10.57
C SER A 721 16.25 18.04 10.09
N ALA A 722 15.85 17.28 9.08
CA ALA A 722 16.67 16.27 8.43
C ALA A 722 16.69 16.43 6.91
N THR A 723 17.82 16.07 6.31
CA THR A 723 17.96 15.93 4.86
C THR A 723 18.49 14.55 4.57
N LEU A 724 17.74 13.77 3.78
CA LEU A 724 18.02 12.38 3.45
C LEU A 724 18.04 12.21 1.93
N ILE A 725 18.92 11.33 1.43
CA ILE A 725 19.04 11.02 0.00
C ILE A 725 18.89 9.52 -0.26
N ILE A 726 18.29 9.16 -1.40
CA ILE A 726 18.45 7.81 -1.98
C ILE A 726 19.76 7.79 -2.76
N THR A 727 20.69 6.90 -2.38
CA THR A 727 21.93 6.70 -3.14
C THR A 727 21.65 5.92 -4.44
N PRO A 728 22.49 6.04 -5.49
CA PRO A 728 22.31 5.24 -6.71
C PRO A 728 22.23 3.73 -6.46
N GLU A 729 22.99 3.22 -5.49
CA GLU A 729 22.93 1.81 -5.07
C GLU A 729 21.56 1.48 -4.44
N ASN A 730 21.07 2.31 -3.51
CA ASN A 730 19.79 2.09 -2.86
C ASN A 730 18.61 2.19 -3.84
N PHE A 731 18.72 3.06 -4.85
CA PHE A 731 17.75 3.17 -5.93
C PHE A 731 17.72 1.90 -6.79
N LEU A 732 18.88 1.35 -7.17
CA LEU A 732 18.95 0.07 -7.90
C LEU A 732 18.35 -1.09 -7.10
N LYS A 733 18.57 -1.12 -5.77
CA LYS A 733 17.90 -2.07 -4.88
C LYS A 733 16.38 -1.86 -4.89
N GLN A 734 15.90 -0.61 -4.84
CA GLN A 734 14.47 -0.27 -4.81
C GLN A 734 13.76 -0.75 -6.07
N GLN A 735 14.38 -0.60 -7.24
CA GLN A 735 13.80 -1.11 -8.49
C GLN A 735 13.58 -2.64 -8.47
N ARG A 736 14.36 -3.38 -7.68
CA ARG A 736 14.21 -4.84 -7.52
C ARG A 736 13.15 -5.23 -6.48
N THR A 737 12.68 -4.28 -5.68
CA THR A 737 11.63 -4.51 -4.67
C THR A 737 10.23 -4.12 -5.16
N LEU A 738 10.14 -3.41 -6.30
CA LEU A 738 8.87 -3.01 -6.89
C LEU A 738 8.05 -4.24 -7.31
N GLU A 739 6.87 -4.37 -6.73
CA GLU A 739 5.95 -5.48 -6.93
C GLU A 739 4.51 -4.98 -7.06
N VAL A 740 3.79 -5.47 -8.08
CA VAL A 740 2.32 -5.36 -8.14
C VAL A 740 1.72 -6.51 -7.32
N THR A 741 1.06 -6.16 -6.23
CA THR A 741 0.49 -7.09 -5.26
C THR A 741 -0.92 -7.51 -5.67
N ASN A 742 -1.36 -8.69 -5.21
CA ASN A 742 -2.73 -9.20 -5.36
C ASN A 742 -3.23 -9.37 -6.81
N ALA A 743 -2.33 -9.36 -7.79
CA ALA A 743 -2.66 -9.71 -9.17
C ALA A 743 -3.00 -11.22 -9.26
N PRO A 744 -4.12 -11.60 -9.90
CA PRO A 744 -4.59 -12.99 -9.97
C PRO A 744 -3.71 -13.89 -10.86
N ASP A 745 -2.98 -13.29 -11.80
CA ASP A 745 -2.10 -13.99 -12.74
C ASP A 745 -0.92 -13.11 -13.18
N LEU A 746 0.04 -13.72 -13.88
CA LEU A 746 1.25 -13.06 -14.34
C LEU A 746 0.98 -11.99 -15.42
N ALA A 747 -0.04 -12.18 -16.27
CA ALA A 747 -0.37 -11.25 -17.34
C ALA A 747 -0.94 -9.94 -16.78
N THR A 748 -1.88 -10.05 -15.85
CA THR A 748 -2.45 -8.94 -15.08
C THR A 748 -1.34 -8.22 -14.30
N ARG A 749 -0.43 -8.95 -13.65
CA ARG A 749 0.71 -8.35 -12.96
C ARG A 749 1.55 -7.48 -13.90
N LEU A 750 1.93 -8.01 -15.05
CA LEU A 750 2.73 -7.28 -16.05
C LEU A 750 1.99 -6.05 -16.60
N GLU A 751 0.69 -6.18 -16.89
CA GLU A 751 -0.15 -5.06 -17.36
C GLU A 751 -0.13 -3.89 -16.36
N TRP A 752 -0.36 -4.17 -15.08
CA TRP A 752 -0.37 -3.16 -14.03
C TRP A 752 1.02 -2.58 -13.74
N THR A 753 2.07 -3.40 -13.84
CA THR A 753 3.45 -2.89 -13.78
C THR A 753 3.73 -1.89 -14.90
N LEU A 754 3.29 -2.18 -16.13
CA LEU A 754 3.43 -1.27 -17.27
C LEU A 754 2.58 -0.01 -17.12
N LYS A 755 1.37 -0.11 -16.55
CA LYS A 755 0.52 1.06 -16.24
C LYS A 755 1.19 2.00 -15.24
N PHE A 756 1.70 1.46 -14.14
CA PHE A 756 2.43 2.26 -13.14
C PHE A 756 3.69 2.89 -13.73
N GLY A 757 4.49 2.12 -14.49
CA GLY A 757 5.68 2.65 -15.15
C GLY A 757 5.37 3.79 -16.13
N LYS A 758 4.28 3.67 -16.91
CA LYS A 758 3.82 4.73 -17.82
C LYS A 758 3.33 5.97 -17.08
N PHE A 759 2.59 5.80 -15.99
CA PHE A 759 2.16 6.93 -15.15
C PHE A 759 3.35 7.67 -14.56
N PHE A 760 4.25 6.96 -13.90
CA PHE A 760 5.42 7.57 -13.25
C PHE A 760 6.32 8.28 -14.26
N ALA A 761 6.64 7.62 -15.39
CA ALA A 761 7.39 8.25 -16.48
C ALA A 761 6.62 9.41 -17.14
N GLY A 762 5.29 9.30 -17.24
CA GLY A 762 4.42 10.34 -17.78
C GLY A 762 4.42 11.61 -16.95
N VAL A 763 4.35 11.50 -15.62
CA VAL A 763 4.43 12.65 -14.71
C VAL A 763 5.83 13.27 -14.74
N LEU A 764 6.89 12.46 -14.70
CA LEU A 764 8.25 13.01 -14.84
C LEU A 764 8.45 13.68 -16.21
N PHE A 765 7.89 13.12 -17.28
CA PHE A 765 7.93 13.75 -18.60
C PHE A 765 7.07 15.02 -18.67
N SER A 766 5.95 15.10 -17.93
CA SER A 766 5.16 16.34 -17.87
C SER A 766 5.89 17.46 -17.13
N GLU A 767 6.61 17.14 -16.06
CA GLU A 767 7.33 18.17 -15.26
C GLU A 767 8.69 18.55 -15.85
N TYR A 768 9.44 17.61 -16.45
CA TYR A 768 10.80 17.84 -16.95
C TYR A 768 10.93 17.81 -18.49
N GLY A 769 9.87 17.45 -19.22
CA GLY A 769 9.90 17.31 -20.69
C GLY A 769 9.95 18.64 -21.45
N GLY A 770 9.86 19.78 -20.75
CA GLY A 770 9.84 21.11 -21.35
C GLY A 770 8.77 21.21 -22.45
N ILE A 771 9.14 21.74 -23.63
CA ILE A 771 8.25 21.85 -24.80
C ILE A 771 7.72 20.51 -25.33
N ALA A 772 8.38 19.39 -25.02
CA ALA A 772 7.97 18.06 -25.49
C ALA A 772 6.87 17.43 -24.63
N ALA A 773 6.62 17.97 -23.42
CA ALA A 773 5.56 17.54 -22.54
C ALA A 773 4.16 17.79 -23.15
N PRO A 774 3.20 16.87 -23.01
CA PRO A 774 1.84 17.06 -23.54
C PRO A 774 1.10 18.18 -22.79
N LEU A 775 0.27 18.94 -23.51
CA LEU A 775 -0.58 19.98 -22.92
C LEU A 775 -1.66 19.37 -22.01
N GLN A 776 -1.90 20.02 -20.89
CA GLN A 776 -2.91 19.68 -19.89
C GLN A 776 -4.21 20.39 -20.23
N TYR A 777 -5.08 19.72 -20.99
CA TYR A 777 -6.38 20.27 -21.37
C TYR A 777 -7.39 20.17 -20.22
N TYR A 778 -8.27 21.18 -20.13
CA TYR A 778 -9.44 21.16 -19.26
C TYR A 778 -10.41 20.02 -19.66
N ASP A 779 -10.97 19.33 -18.66
CA ASP A 779 -12.01 18.32 -18.83
C ASP A 779 -13.41 18.95 -18.60
N PRO A 780 -14.26 19.06 -19.63
CA PRO A 780 -15.59 19.69 -19.56
C PRO A 780 -16.61 18.82 -18.84
N ASP A 781 -16.37 17.51 -18.77
CA ASP A 781 -17.25 16.54 -18.13
C ASP A 781 -16.94 16.40 -16.62
N ALA A 782 -15.90 17.10 -16.15
CA ALA A 782 -15.54 17.15 -14.73
C ALA A 782 -16.67 17.76 -13.89
N LYS A 783 -16.85 17.24 -12.66
CA LYS A 783 -17.85 17.77 -11.72
C LYS A 783 -17.57 19.26 -11.46
N PRO A 784 -18.58 20.15 -11.55
CA PRO A 784 -18.41 21.57 -11.28
C PRO A 784 -17.80 21.78 -9.88
N ARG A 785 -16.74 22.59 -9.78
CA ARG A 785 -16.12 22.85 -8.48
C ARG A 785 -17.07 23.62 -7.56
N LEU A 786 -16.99 23.33 -6.26
CA LEU A 786 -17.71 24.09 -5.25
C LEU A 786 -17.08 25.48 -5.10
N LYS A 787 -17.87 26.54 -5.32
CA LYS A 787 -17.41 27.93 -5.19
C LYS A 787 -17.51 28.40 -3.74
N ARG A 788 -16.50 29.13 -3.25
CA ARG A 788 -16.55 29.70 -1.90
C ARG A 788 -17.55 30.86 -1.86
N ALA A 789 -18.21 31.05 -0.72
CA ALA A 789 -18.99 32.26 -0.49
C ALA A 789 -18.05 33.47 -0.42
N LEU A 790 -18.39 34.54 -1.14
CA LEU A 790 -17.64 35.79 -1.08
C LEU A 790 -17.94 36.50 0.25
N ARG A 791 -16.90 37.11 0.85
CA ARG A 791 -16.96 38.02 1.99
C ARG A 791 -17.45 39.41 1.55
N ALA A 792 -18.54 39.42 0.79
CA ALA A 792 -19.20 40.62 0.28
C ALA A 792 -20.72 40.47 0.45
N PRO A 793 -21.48 41.59 0.47
CA PRO A 793 -22.94 41.54 0.48
C PRO A 793 -23.52 40.74 -0.70
N ALA A 794 -24.77 40.30 -0.58
CA ALA A 794 -25.43 39.60 -1.68
C ALA A 794 -25.51 40.50 -2.94
N PRO A 795 -25.17 39.97 -4.13
CA PRO A 795 -25.16 40.77 -5.36
C PRO A 795 -26.57 41.17 -5.78
N GLN A 796 -26.71 42.40 -6.26
CA GLN A 796 -27.92 42.90 -6.92
C GLN A 796 -27.63 43.11 -8.41
N VAL A 797 -28.40 42.47 -9.28
CA VAL A 797 -28.19 42.55 -10.73
C VAL A 797 -29.16 43.55 -11.35
N PHE A 798 -28.62 44.47 -12.14
CA PHE A 798 -29.36 45.44 -12.93
C PHE A 798 -29.02 45.24 -14.40
N PHE A 799 -30.03 45.34 -15.26
CA PHE A 799 -29.83 45.40 -16.71
C PHE A 799 -30.10 46.81 -17.20
N PHE A 800 -29.37 47.22 -18.22
CA PHE A 800 -29.54 48.51 -18.89
C PHE A 800 -29.28 48.35 -20.38
N ASP A 801 -29.90 49.20 -21.18
CA ASP A 801 -29.75 49.21 -22.63
C ASP A 801 -28.86 50.39 -23.04
N THR A 802 -27.96 50.15 -23.99
CA THR A 802 -27.18 51.19 -24.66
C THR A 802 -28.03 51.92 -25.71
N PRO A 803 -27.62 53.11 -26.16
CA PRO A 803 -28.30 53.83 -27.25
C PRO A 803 -28.50 53.01 -28.54
N ASP A 804 -27.60 52.07 -28.84
CA ASP A 804 -27.70 51.18 -30.00
C ASP A 804 -28.55 49.91 -29.76
N GLY A 805 -29.18 49.80 -28.58
CA GLY A 805 -30.09 48.70 -28.22
C GLY A 805 -29.39 47.45 -27.66
N THR A 806 -28.08 47.51 -27.38
CA THR A 806 -27.35 46.43 -26.73
C THR A 806 -27.70 46.37 -25.24
N ARG A 807 -28.20 45.22 -24.78
CA ARG A 807 -28.54 45.01 -23.37
C ARG A 807 -27.35 44.51 -22.57
N LEU A 808 -26.94 45.28 -21.57
CA LEU A 808 -25.77 45.05 -20.72
C LEU A 808 -26.14 44.85 -19.25
N ARG A 809 -25.17 44.41 -18.44
CA ARG A 809 -25.37 44.02 -17.03
C ARG A 809 -24.50 44.83 -16.09
N LEU A 810 -25.09 45.23 -14.96
CA LEU A 810 -24.43 45.80 -13.79
C LEU A 810 -24.68 44.89 -12.58
N THR A 811 -23.63 44.58 -11.83
CA THR A 811 -23.74 43.84 -10.56
C THR A 811 -23.27 44.72 -9.41
N ARG A 812 -24.15 44.93 -8.44
CA ARG A 812 -23.91 45.81 -7.28
C ARG A 812 -23.68 45.01 -6.01
N TYR A 813 -22.68 45.40 -5.24
CA TYR A 813 -22.40 44.91 -3.89
C TYR A 813 -22.42 46.08 -2.91
N VAL A 814 -23.43 46.10 -2.04
CA VAL A 814 -23.62 47.17 -1.05
C VAL A 814 -24.11 46.59 0.26
N ASP A 815 -23.52 47.04 1.37
CA ASP A 815 -24.00 46.73 2.70
C ASP A 815 -25.23 47.61 3.02
N PRO A 816 -26.43 47.04 3.15
CA PRO A 816 -27.65 47.81 3.40
C PRO A 816 -27.61 48.58 4.74
N ALA A 817 -26.72 48.23 5.66
CA ALA A 817 -26.52 48.96 6.92
C ALA A 817 -25.76 50.28 6.74
N ARG A 818 -25.03 50.47 5.62
CA ARG A 818 -24.20 51.66 5.38
C ARG A 818 -24.95 52.73 4.59
N LYS A 819 -25.49 53.73 5.30
CA LYS A 819 -26.29 54.82 4.73
C LYS A 819 -25.53 55.77 3.76
N ASN A 820 -24.19 55.78 3.79
CA ASN A 820 -23.34 56.69 2.99
C ASN A 820 -22.31 55.92 2.14
N ALA A 821 -22.67 54.76 1.59
CA ALA A 821 -21.75 53.98 0.78
C ALA A 821 -21.35 54.75 -0.50
N ARG A 822 -20.06 54.74 -0.85
CA ARG A 822 -19.48 55.52 -1.95
C ARG A 822 -19.51 54.71 -3.25
N PRO A 823 -20.26 55.11 -4.30
CA PRO A 823 -20.34 54.33 -5.52
C PRO A 823 -19.01 54.34 -6.30
N VAL A 824 -18.50 53.14 -6.60
CA VAL A 824 -17.32 52.94 -7.46
C VAL A 824 -17.66 51.93 -8.56
N LEU A 825 -17.42 52.32 -9.81
CA LEU A 825 -17.62 51.49 -11.00
C LEU A 825 -16.32 50.80 -11.39
N LEU A 826 -16.30 49.47 -11.48
CA LEU A 826 -15.18 48.66 -11.93
C LEU A 826 -15.42 48.18 -13.37
N ILE A 827 -14.51 48.51 -14.27
CA ILE A 827 -14.64 48.34 -15.73
C ILE A 827 -13.54 47.40 -16.22
N HIS A 828 -13.93 46.19 -16.65
CA HIS A 828 -13.01 45.15 -17.09
C HIS A 828 -12.40 45.43 -18.49
N GLY A 829 -11.34 44.68 -18.81
CA GLY A 829 -10.72 44.68 -20.14
C GLY A 829 -11.44 43.80 -21.15
N SER A 830 -10.92 43.69 -22.37
CA SER A 830 -11.46 42.77 -23.36
C SER A 830 -10.92 41.34 -23.14
N GLY A 831 -11.65 40.31 -23.58
CA GLY A 831 -11.29 38.89 -23.39
C GLY A 831 -11.56 38.34 -21.98
N VAL A 832 -12.17 39.16 -21.12
CA VAL A 832 -12.54 38.85 -19.73
C VAL A 832 -13.92 39.44 -19.41
N SER A 833 -14.48 39.12 -18.25
CA SER A 833 -15.71 39.73 -17.72
C SER A 833 -15.44 40.49 -16.43
N SER A 834 -16.48 41.10 -15.86
CA SER A 834 -16.36 41.73 -14.55
C SER A 834 -15.98 40.77 -13.41
N ARG A 835 -16.05 39.45 -13.64
CA ARG A 835 -15.66 38.42 -12.67
C ARG A 835 -14.20 38.48 -12.25
N ILE A 836 -13.32 39.12 -13.02
CA ILE A 836 -11.93 39.35 -12.60
C ILE A 836 -11.83 40.11 -11.26
N TYR A 837 -12.86 40.89 -10.91
CA TYR A 837 -12.91 41.64 -9.65
C TYR A 837 -13.56 40.88 -8.49
N SER A 838 -14.35 39.84 -8.80
CA SER A 838 -15.17 39.10 -7.84
C SER A 838 -14.89 37.59 -7.85
N THR A 839 -13.74 37.18 -8.39
CA THR A 839 -13.38 35.77 -8.49
C THR A 839 -13.20 35.15 -7.10
N ASP A 840 -13.65 33.91 -6.95
CA ASP A 840 -13.53 33.15 -5.71
C ASP A 840 -12.27 32.25 -5.71
N LEU A 841 -11.47 32.32 -6.78
CA LEU A 841 -10.23 31.57 -7.01
C LEU A 841 -9.02 32.10 -6.21
N ILE A 842 -9.13 33.31 -5.65
CA ILE A 842 -8.16 33.89 -4.71
C ILE A 842 -8.81 34.11 -3.36
N ASP A 843 -8.01 34.20 -2.29
CA ASP A 843 -8.56 34.34 -0.94
C ASP A 843 -9.35 35.65 -0.77
N THR A 844 -8.78 36.81 -1.12
CA THR A 844 -9.48 38.11 -1.07
C THR A 844 -9.48 38.78 -2.44
N ASN A 845 -10.64 38.97 -3.05
CA ASN A 845 -10.78 39.71 -4.31
C ASN A 845 -11.08 41.21 -4.10
N LEU A 846 -11.02 42.00 -5.18
CA LEU A 846 -11.17 43.45 -5.11
C LEU A 846 -12.56 43.89 -4.64
N VAL A 847 -13.62 43.15 -4.98
CA VAL A 847 -14.98 43.42 -4.48
C VAL A 847 -15.06 43.26 -2.97
N GLU A 848 -14.55 42.15 -2.43
CA GLU A 848 -14.52 41.89 -0.98
C GLU A 848 -13.72 42.98 -0.26
N TYR A 849 -12.57 43.35 -0.80
CA TYR A 849 -11.70 44.38 -0.23
C TYR A 849 -12.40 45.76 -0.20
N LEU A 850 -13.00 46.19 -1.31
CA LEU A 850 -13.67 47.49 -1.40
C LEU A 850 -14.98 47.53 -0.60
N CYS A 851 -15.74 46.43 -0.54
CA CYS A 851 -16.93 46.33 0.32
C CYS A 851 -16.55 46.45 1.80
N ALA A 852 -15.47 45.78 2.23
CA ALA A 852 -14.95 45.92 3.59
C ALA A 852 -14.54 47.38 3.89
N ALA A 853 -13.90 48.04 2.92
CA ALA A 853 -13.55 49.47 2.96
C ALA A 853 -14.75 50.43 2.81
N GLY A 854 -15.98 49.92 2.66
CA GLY A 854 -17.21 50.71 2.69
C GLY A 854 -17.66 51.34 1.39
N TYR A 855 -17.19 50.82 0.26
CA TYR A 855 -17.66 51.23 -1.05
C TYR A 855 -18.98 50.52 -1.42
N ASP A 856 -19.79 51.21 -2.21
CA ASP A 856 -20.88 50.63 -2.99
C ASP A 856 -20.28 50.22 -4.33
N VAL A 857 -19.95 48.93 -4.47
CA VAL A 857 -19.12 48.42 -5.57
C VAL A 857 -20.01 48.00 -6.73
N TRP A 858 -19.77 48.56 -7.90
CA TRP A 858 -20.50 48.29 -9.13
C TRP A 858 -19.59 47.66 -10.17
N LEU A 859 -19.95 46.48 -10.64
CA LEU A 859 -19.29 45.76 -11.70
C LEU A 859 -20.09 45.93 -12.99
N VAL A 860 -19.48 46.41 -14.07
CA VAL A 860 -20.13 46.42 -15.39
C VAL A 860 -19.63 45.27 -16.24
N ASP A 861 -20.54 44.49 -16.82
CA ASP A 861 -20.24 43.60 -17.93
C ASP A 861 -20.55 44.35 -19.24
N LEU A 862 -19.48 44.82 -19.89
CA LEU A 862 -19.54 45.57 -21.14
C LEU A 862 -19.98 44.67 -22.31
N ARG A 863 -20.22 45.27 -23.49
CA ARG A 863 -20.57 44.47 -24.68
C ARG A 863 -19.53 43.42 -25.07
N VAL A 864 -18.28 43.64 -24.65
CA VAL A 864 -17.12 42.74 -24.86
C VAL A 864 -16.91 41.71 -23.73
N SER A 865 -17.80 41.67 -22.73
CA SER A 865 -17.70 40.73 -21.61
C SER A 865 -17.96 39.30 -22.06
N ILE A 866 -17.09 38.37 -21.65
CA ILE A 866 -17.26 36.93 -21.92
C ILE A 866 -18.52 36.33 -21.27
N GLU A 867 -19.16 37.07 -20.36
CA GLU A 867 -20.41 36.69 -19.70
C GLU A 867 -21.66 37.24 -20.42
N MET A 868 -21.48 38.00 -21.50
CA MET A 868 -22.57 38.63 -22.26
C MET A 868 -22.68 38.05 -23.66
N PRO A 869 -23.89 37.72 -24.16
CA PRO A 869 -24.09 37.23 -25.54
C PRO A 869 -23.61 38.21 -26.61
N SER A 870 -23.51 39.50 -26.27
CA SER A 870 -23.02 40.55 -27.15
C SER A 870 -21.55 40.40 -27.56
N VAL A 871 -20.76 39.59 -26.85
CA VAL A 871 -19.33 39.38 -27.15
C VAL A 871 -19.09 38.75 -28.53
N LEU A 872 -20.10 38.05 -29.06
CA LEU A 872 -20.08 37.44 -30.39
C LEU A 872 -20.51 38.40 -31.50
N VAL A 873 -20.90 39.62 -31.17
CA VAL A 873 -21.33 40.64 -32.13
C VAL A 873 -20.15 41.58 -32.41
N PRO A 874 -19.71 41.74 -33.68
CA PRO A 874 -18.58 42.61 -34.02
C PRO A 874 -18.73 44.02 -33.48
N THR A 875 -17.66 44.55 -32.88
CA THR A 875 -17.70 45.86 -32.23
C THR A 875 -16.35 46.59 -32.28
N ASN A 876 -16.25 47.72 -31.58
CA ASN A 876 -15.03 48.50 -31.46
C ASN A 876 -15.01 49.27 -30.13
N VAL A 877 -13.85 49.82 -29.79
CA VAL A 877 -13.65 50.57 -28.54
C VAL A 877 -14.45 51.89 -28.49
N ASP A 878 -14.79 52.52 -29.62
CA ASP A 878 -15.62 53.74 -29.62
C ASP A 878 -17.00 53.46 -29.06
N LYS A 879 -17.62 52.36 -29.48
CA LYS A 879 -18.93 51.95 -28.94
C LYS A 879 -18.88 51.72 -27.43
N VAL A 880 -17.82 51.09 -26.93
CA VAL A 880 -17.62 50.91 -25.48
C VAL A 880 -17.50 52.27 -24.76
N ALA A 881 -16.71 53.19 -25.31
CA ALA A 881 -16.44 54.49 -24.70
C ALA A 881 -17.61 55.48 -24.80
N LEU A 882 -18.31 55.51 -25.93
CA LEU A 882 -19.34 56.51 -26.22
C LEU A 882 -20.75 56.05 -25.83
N GLU A 883 -20.97 54.74 -25.67
CA GLU A 883 -22.30 54.18 -25.41
C GLU A 883 -22.34 53.38 -24.09
N ASP A 884 -21.47 52.39 -23.89
CA ASP A 884 -21.56 51.47 -22.74
C ASP A 884 -21.26 52.15 -21.42
N ILE A 885 -20.10 52.81 -21.32
CA ILE A 885 -19.63 53.45 -20.09
C ILE A 885 -20.57 54.60 -19.67
N PRO A 886 -20.98 55.52 -20.57
CA PRO A 886 -21.96 56.56 -20.22
C PRO A 886 -23.30 56.00 -19.75
N ALA A 887 -23.83 54.96 -20.40
CA ALA A 887 -25.09 54.34 -20.00
C ALA A 887 -24.98 53.64 -18.63
N ALA A 888 -23.85 52.98 -18.36
CA ALA A 888 -23.57 52.39 -17.05
C ALA A 888 -23.50 53.46 -15.95
N VAL A 889 -22.76 54.54 -16.17
CA VAL A 889 -22.66 55.68 -15.22
C VAL A 889 -24.03 56.30 -14.97
N ALA A 890 -24.82 56.53 -16.01
CA ALA A 890 -26.17 57.06 -15.88
C ALA A 890 -27.07 56.13 -15.03
N LYS A 891 -27.01 54.82 -15.28
CA LYS A 891 -27.80 53.84 -14.52
C LYS A 891 -27.40 53.78 -13.06
N ILE A 892 -26.10 53.82 -12.75
CA ILE A 892 -25.62 53.83 -11.37
C ILE A 892 -26.11 55.08 -10.64
N ARG A 893 -26.04 56.26 -11.27
CA ARG A 893 -26.53 57.52 -10.68
C ARG A 893 -28.04 57.51 -10.47
N GLU A 894 -28.80 56.93 -11.40
CA GLU A 894 -30.24 56.71 -11.27
C GLU A 894 -30.56 55.85 -10.03
N VAL A 895 -29.87 54.72 -9.86
CA VAL A 895 -30.14 53.77 -8.76
C VAL A 895 -29.63 54.26 -7.41
N THR A 896 -28.48 54.92 -7.37
CA THR A 896 -27.83 55.37 -6.13
C THR A 896 -28.28 56.76 -5.67
N GLY A 897 -28.81 57.58 -6.59
CA GLY A 897 -29.05 59.00 -6.35
C GLY A 897 -27.77 59.85 -6.22
N ALA A 898 -26.59 59.27 -6.48
CA ALA A 898 -25.32 59.98 -6.35
C ALA A 898 -25.12 61.01 -7.48
N ALA A 899 -24.68 62.22 -7.11
CA ALA A 899 -24.38 63.27 -8.09
C ALA A 899 -23.23 62.87 -9.03
N ALA A 900 -22.21 62.18 -8.50
CA ALA A 900 -21.07 61.64 -9.24
C ALA A 900 -20.49 60.39 -8.54
N ILE A 901 -19.84 59.52 -9.32
CA ILE A 901 -19.24 58.26 -8.87
C ILE A 901 -17.72 58.25 -9.10
N GLN A 902 -17.01 57.27 -8.54
CA GLN A 902 -15.62 56.98 -8.90
C GLN A 902 -15.58 55.82 -9.89
N ALA A 903 -14.51 55.72 -10.68
CA ALA A 903 -14.35 54.62 -11.63
C ALA A 903 -12.97 53.99 -11.55
N LEU A 904 -12.87 52.69 -11.78
CA LEU A 904 -11.63 51.96 -12.00
C LEU A 904 -11.73 51.25 -13.35
N GLY A 905 -10.82 51.55 -14.27
CA GLY A 905 -10.75 50.87 -15.56
C GLY A 905 -9.46 50.06 -15.68
N HIS A 906 -9.58 48.80 -16.10
CA HIS A 906 -8.43 47.92 -16.33
C HIS A 906 -8.27 47.59 -17.81
N CYS A 907 -7.01 47.57 -18.29
CA CYS A 907 -6.67 47.24 -19.68
C CYS A 907 -7.49 48.08 -20.68
N MET A 908 -8.16 47.44 -21.65
CA MET A 908 -9.05 48.12 -22.60
C MET A 908 -10.13 48.96 -21.89
N GLY A 909 -10.67 48.51 -20.75
CA GLY A 909 -11.63 49.29 -19.95
C GLY A 909 -11.04 50.58 -19.40
N GLY A 910 -9.74 50.61 -19.07
CA GLY A 910 -9.01 51.82 -18.69
C GLY A 910 -8.79 52.78 -19.87
N LEU A 911 -8.50 52.23 -21.04
CA LEU A 911 -8.38 52.97 -22.29
C LEU A 911 -9.74 53.56 -22.72
N ALA A 912 -10.82 52.77 -22.70
CA ALA A 912 -12.17 53.20 -23.04
C ALA A 912 -12.72 54.23 -22.03
N LEU A 913 -12.41 54.09 -20.74
CA LEU A 913 -12.73 55.12 -19.74
C LEU A 913 -12.02 56.44 -20.05
N SER A 914 -10.75 56.39 -20.47
CA SER A 914 -10.01 57.59 -20.89
C SER A 914 -10.65 58.26 -22.11
N MET A 915 -11.06 57.47 -23.11
CA MET A 915 -11.79 57.95 -24.29
C MET A 915 -13.14 58.57 -23.90
N SER A 916 -13.88 57.93 -23.00
CA SER A 916 -15.18 58.43 -22.50
C SER A 916 -15.03 59.79 -21.81
N LEU A 917 -14.02 59.94 -20.95
CA LEU A 917 -13.71 61.19 -20.27
C LEU A 917 -13.40 62.30 -21.28
N MET A 918 -12.55 62.04 -22.27
CA MET A 918 -12.23 63.00 -23.34
C MET A 918 -13.42 63.33 -24.24
N ALA A 919 -14.31 62.36 -24.49
CA ALA A 919 -15.56 62.59 -25.20
C ALA A 919 -16.54 63.50 -24.43
N GLY A 920 -16.38 63.57 -23.10
CA GLY A 920 -17.11 64.49 -22.23
C GLY A 920 -18.00 63.81 -21.19
N LEU A 921 -17.74 62.53 -20.84
CA LEU A 921 -18.46 61.78 -19.82
C LEU A 921 -18.70 62.60 -18.55
N GLU A 922 -19.97 62.68 -18.15
CA GLU A 922 -20.39 63.39 -16.94
C GLU A 922 -20.72 62.42 -15.80
N GLY A 923 -20.55 62.86 -14.56
CA GLY A 923 -20.90 62.08 -13.37
C GLY A 923 -19.80 61.15 -12.87
N VAL A 924 -18.55 61.30 -13.32
CA VAL A 924 -17.35 60.67 -12.73
C VAL A 924 -16.50 61.75 -12.06
N ARG A 925 -16.17 61.59 -10.78
CA ARG A 925 -15.41 62.59 -9.99
C ARG A 925 -13.92 62.27 -9.84
N SER A 926 -13.54 60.99 -9.94
CA SER A 926 -12.15 60.54 -9.95
C SER A 926 -12.04 59.17 -10.61
N ALA A 927 -10.85 58.81 -11.11
CA ALA A 927 -10.61 57.51 -11.73
C ALA A 927 -9.31 56.85 -11.26
N VAL A 928 -9.29 55.51 -11.27
CA VAL A 928 -8.07 54.69 -11.21
C VAL A 928 -7.93 53.95 -12.52
N ILE A 929 -6.80 54.07 -13.22
CA ILE A 929 -6.57 53.44 -14.51
C ILE A 929 -5.42 52.44 -14.40
N SER A 930 -5.70 51.19 -14.75
CA SER A 930 -4.78 50.06 -14.61
C SER A 930 -4.22 49.62 -15.96
N GLN A 931 -2.89 49.53 -16.04
CA GLN A 931 -2.06 49.04 -17.15
C GLN A 931 -2.04 49.87 -18.45
N VAL A 932 -3.15 50.44 -18.90
CA VAL A 932 -3.18 51.24 -20.15
C VAL A 932 -4.26 52.32 -20.09
N ALA A 933 -3.95 53.47 -20.71
CA ALA A 933 -4.78 54.66 -20.74
C ALA A 933 -4.78 55.25 -22.18
N VAL A 934 -4.47 56.54 -22.34
CA VAL A 934 -4.41 57.23 -23.65
C VAL A 934 -3.32 56.68 -24.58
N HIS A 935 -2.20 56.20 -24.04
CA HIS A 935 -1.05 55.75 -24.84
C HIS A 935 -0.85 54.23 -24.72
N PRO A 936 -1.35 53.42 -25.66
CA PRO A 936 -1.10 51.98 -25.67
C PRO A 936 0.28 51.65 -26.24
N VAL A 937 1.25 51.30 -25.39
CA VAL A 937 2.63 50.96 -25.81
C VAL A 937 2.91 49.47 -25.55
N PRO A 938 2.84 48.60 -26.57
CA PRO A 938 3.22 47.19 -26.43
C PRO A 938 4.76 46.99 -26.55
N PRO A 939 5.29 45.81 -26.21
CA PRO A 939 6.69 45.45 -26.48
C PRO A 939 7.05 45.42 -27.98
N THR A 940 8.33 45.27 -28.29
CA THR A 940 8.88 45.34 -29.66
C THR A 940 8.16 44.38 -30.63
N LEU A 941 7.92 43.13 -30.22
CA LEU A 941 7.23 42.15 -31.06
C LEU A 941 5.75 42.54 -31.31
N GLY A 942 5.08 43.07 -30.29
CA GLY A 942 3.70 43.59 -30.41
C GLY A 942 3.61 44.80 -31.34
N ARG A 943 4.62 45.68 -31.34
CA ARG A 943 4.72 46.81 -32.28
C ARG A 943 4.89 46.34 -33.72
N ILE A 944 5.72 45.32 -33.96
CA ILE A 944 5.89 44.71 -35.29
C ILE A 944 4.57 44.09 -35.76
N LYS A 945 3.89 43.30 -34.90
CA LYS A 945 2.57 42.71 -35.21
C LYS A 945 1.53 43.77 -35.57
N ALA A 946 1.46 44.86 -34.83
CA ALA A 946 0.53 45.98 -35.09
C ALA A 946 0.85 46.72 -36.41
N GLY A 947 2.13 46.84 -36.77
CA GLY A 947 2.58 47.46 -38.02
C GLY A 947 2.39 46.59 -39.27
N LEU A 948 2.28 45.26 -39.12
CA LEU A 948 2.09 44.31 -40.21
C LEU A 948 0.63 44.09 -40.62
N HIS A 949 -0.33 44.81 -40.04
CA HIS A 949 -1.77 44.66 -40.33
C HIS A 949 -2.31 43.22 -40.16
N ILE A 950 -1.71 42.43 -39.27
CA ILE A 950 -2.07 41.01 -39.07
C ILE A 950 -3.59 40.81 -38.77
N PRO A 951 -4.25 41.62 -37.93
CA PRO A 951 -5.71 41.50 -37.73
C PRO A 951 -6.53 41.73 -39.01
N ASP A 952 -6.08 42.63 -39.91
CA ASP A 952 -6.73 42.89 -41.18
C ASP A 952 -6.58 41.69 -42.13
N ILE A 953 -5.40 41.04 -42.11
CA ILE A 953 -5.13 39.79 -42.86
C ILE A 953 -5.99 38.64 -42.34
N MET A 954 -6.12 38.49 -41.01
CA MET A 954 -6.93 37.42 -40.39
C MET A 954 -8.42 37.55 -40.74
N GLN A 955 -8.97 38.77 -40.79
CA GLN A 955 -10.36 38.98 -41.21
C GLN A 955 -10.57 38.73 -42.71
N HIS A 956 -9.60 39.10 -43.57
CA HIS A 956 -9.65 38.75 -45.01
C HIS A 956 -9.62 37.24 -45.25
N LEU A 957 -9.10 36.47 -44.29
CA LEU A 957 -9.09 35.00 -44.28
C LEU A 957 -10.32 34.39 -43.59
N GLY A 958 -11.29 35.21 -43.16
CA GLY A 958 -12.56 34.74 -42.57
C GLY A 958 -12.57 34.50 -41.06
N VAL A 959 -11.52 34.90 -40.33
CA VAL A 959 -11.46 34.78 -38.86
C VAL A 959 -12.14 35.99 -38.20
N THR A 960 -13.24 35.75 -37.48
CA THR A 960 -14.08 36.80 -36.85
C THR A 960 -13.80 37.02 -35.36
N ASP A 961 -13.30 36.00 -34.66
CA ASP A 961 -13.00 36.01 -33.22
C ASP A 961 -11.77 35.14 -32.91
N LEU A 962 -11.18 35.36 -31.73
CA LEU A 962 -10.12 34.52 -31.18
C LEU A 962 -10.54 34.04 -29.78
N ASN A 963 -10.36 32.75 -29.50
CA ASN A 963 -10.90 32.12 -28.31
C ASN A 963 -9.82 31.44 -27.44
N ALA A 964 -9.82 31.77 -26.15
CA ALA A 964 -8.99 31.10 -25.14
C ALA A 964 -9.48 29.67 -24.80
N TYR A 965 -10.75 29.33 -25.07
CA TYR A 965 -11.30 27.98 -24.86
C TYR A 965 -10.78 26.97 -25.88
N THR A 966 -10.47 25.75 -25.41
CA THR A 966 -9.78 24.72 -26.20
C THR A 966 -10.72 23.70 -26.89
N GLN A 967 -12.05 23.78 -26.72
CA GLN A 967 -12.90 22.61 -26.94
C GLN A 967 -14.03 22.65 -27.98
N ASP A 968 -14.25 23.74 -28.70
CA ASP A 968 -15.22 23.72 -29.81
C ASP A 968 -14.51 23.84 -31.15
N GLU A 969 -14.12 22.71 -31.77
CA GLU A 969 -14.20 22.45 -33.24
C GLU A 969 -13.15 21.46 -33.80
N LYS A 970 -13.51 20.80 -34.93
CA LYS A 970 -12.68 19.85 -35.68
C LYS A 970 -11.57 20.57 -36.46
N TRP A 971 -10.31 20.24 -36.14
CA TRP A 971 -9.02 20.35 -36.89
C TRP A 971 -8.79 21.47 -37.94
N PRO A 972 -7.58 22.11 -38.00
CA PRO A 972 -6.39 21.92 -37.17
C PRO A 972 -6.16 23.10 -36.20
N HIS A 973 -6.68 23.03 -34.98
CA HIS A 973 -6.25 23.92 -33.90
C HIS A 973 -5.37 23.22 -32.85
N ASN A 974 -5.37 21.88 -32.78
CA ASN A 974 -4.40 21.14 -31.95
C ASN A 974 -2.95 21.31 -32.45
N LEU A 975 -2.76 21.52 -33.76
CA LEU A 975 -1.46 21.86 -34.37
C LEU A 975 -1.04 23.30 -34.06
N PHE A 976 -2.02 24.19 -33.86
CA PHE A 976 -1.79 25.58 -33.47
C PHE A 976 -1.35 25.64 -32.00
N ASP A 977 -2.00 24.89 -31.11
CA ASP A 977 -1.59 24.78 -29.70
C ASP A 977 -0.19 24.15 -29.53
N GLU A 978 0.14 23.15 -30.35
CA GLU A 978 1.51 22.60 -30.44
C GLU A 978 2.53 23.62 -30.98
N ALA A 979 2.16 24.45 -31.96
CA ALA A 979 3.03 25.49 -32.50
C ALA A 979 3.24 26.65 -31.51
N LEU A 980 2.23 26.98 -30.68
CA LEU A 980 2.31 28.02 -29.66
C LEU A 980 3.25 27.67 -28.51
N ARG A 981 3.58 26.38 -28.29
CA ARG A 981 4.64 25.98 -27.34
C ARG A 981 6.03 26.50 -27.72
N LEU A 982 6.24 26.79 -29.01
CA LEU A 982 7.50 27.33 -29.54
C LEU A 982 7.48 28.85 -29.63
N TYR A 983 6.40 29.51 -29.19
CA TYR A 983 6.30 30.96 -29.22
C TYR A 983 7.28 31.54 -28.19
N PRO A 984 8.27 32.34 -28.61
CA PRO A 984 9.29 32.84 -27.71
C PRO A 984 8.68 33.82 -26.70
N VAL A 985 8.73 33.44 -25.43
CA VAL A 985 8.47 34.30 -24.27
C VAL A 985 9.81 34.43 -23.55
N ASP A 986 10.23 35.63 -23.16
CA ASP A 986 11.59 35.92 -22.67
C ASP A 986 11.86 35.42 -21.23
N HIS A 987 11.13 34.41 -20.73
CA HIS A 987 11.20 33.93 -19.35
C HIS A 987 10.98 32.41 -19.20
N ASP A 988 11.72 31.79 -18.26
CA ASP A 988 11.70 30.35 -17.88
C ASP A 988 10.38 29.92 -17.18
N GLU A 989 9.20 30.24 -17.74
CA GLU A 989 7.90 29.77 -17.21
C GLU A 989 7.43 28.53 -17.99
N GLY A 990 7.84 27.33 -17.55
CA GLY A 990 7.45 26.06 -18.13
C GLY A 990 5.97 25.72 -17.84
N CYS A 991 5.04 26.17 -18.67
CA CYS A 991 3.61 25.93 -18.49
C CYS A 991 3.08 24.79 -19.38
N GLY A 992 2.27 23.89 -18.82
CA GLY A 992 1.54 22.86 -19.57
C GLY A 992 0.11 23.26 -19.96
N ASN A 993 -0.39 24.42 -19.51
CA ASN A 993 -1.79 24.81 -19.68
C ASN A 993 -2.01 25.50 -21.05
N PRO A 994 -2.81 24.91 -21.96
CA PRO A 994 -3.05 25.46 -23.30
C PRO A 994 -3.77 26.80 -23.27
N ILE A 995 -4.60 27.07 -22.25
CA ILE A 995 -5.27 28.36 -22.08
C ILE A 995 -4.25 29.45 -21.73
N CYS A 996 -3.28 29.13 -20.87
CA CYS A 996 -2.17 30.04 -20.55
C CYS A 996 -1.38 30.39 -21.82
N HIS A 997 -1.01 29.39 -22.64
CA HIS A 997 -0.30 29.63 -23.90
C HIS A 997 -1.11 30.44 -24.92
N ARG A 998 -2.40 30.13 -25.09
CA ARG A 998 -3.29 30.90 -25.97
C ARG A 998 -3.44 32.33 -25.51
N ALA A 999 -3.63 32.55 -24.21
CA ALA A 999 -3.71 33.87 -23.62
C ALA A 999 -2.41 34.67 -23.84
N THR A 1000 -1.26 34.06 -23.59
CA THR A 1000 0.06 34.67 -23.84
C THR A 1000 0.28 35.00 -25.32
N PHE A 1001 -0.15 34.13 -26.23
CA PHE A 1001 -0.08 34.41 -27.67
C PHE A 1001 -0.99 35.58 -28.10
N MET A 1002 -2.23 35.60 -27.60
CA MET A 1002 -3.26 36.58 -27.96
C MET A 1002 -2.96 37.97 -27.37
N TYR A 1003 -2.45 38.01 -26.13
CA TYR A 1003 -2.38 39.24 -25.34
C TYR A 1003 -0.96 39.62 -24.87
N GLY A 1004 0.04 38.76 -25.07
CA GLY A 1004 1.32 38.85 -24.35
C GLY A 1004 1.21 38.26 -22.93
N LEU A 1005 2.31 38.23 -22.18
CA LEU A 1005 2.34 37.65 -20.83
C LEU A 1005 1.40 38.45 -19.89
N LEU A 1006 0.28 37.84 -19.52
CA LEU A 1006 -0.78 38.50 -18.74
C LEU A 1006 -0.46 38.55 -17.24
N TYR A 1007 0.29 37.58 -16.72
CA TYR A 1007 0.58 37.41 -15.30
C TYR A 1007 1.88 36.64 -15.12
N GLU A 1008 2.52 36.81 -13.98
CA GLU A 1008 3.66 35.98 -13.55
C GLU A 1008 3.14 34.74 -12.82
N HIS A 1009 3.65 33.53 -13.11
CA HIS A 1009 3.28 32.30 -12.39
C HIS A 1009 3.50 32.45 -10.87
N ALA A 1010 4.55 33.18 -10.47
CA ALA A 1010 4.83 33.49 -9.07
C ALA A 1010 3.69 34.25 -8.37
N GLN A 1011 2.82 34.97 -9.10
CA GLN A 1011 1.67 35.70 -8.58
C GLN A 1011 0.34 34.93 -8.71
N VAL A 1012 0.37 33.72 -9.25
CA VAL A 1012 -0.83 32.89 -9.48
C VAL A 1012 -0.76 31.66 -8.58
N SER A 1013 -1.89 31.21 -8.04
CA SER A 1013 -2.00 29.96 -7.29
C SER A 1013 -2.38 28.82 -8.24
N GLU A 1014 -2.10 27.56 -7.88
CA GLU A 1014 -2.48 26.41 -8.71
C GLU A 1014 -4.00 26.34 -8.91
N THR A 1015 -4.78 26.73 -7.90
CA THR A 1015 -6.25 26.80 -8.01
C THR A 1015 -6.69 27.83 -9.06
N LEU A 1016 -6.06 29.01 -9.08
CA LEU A 1016 -6.35 30.05 -10.07
C LEU A 1016 -5.89 29.62 -11.47
N HIS A 1017 -4.68 29.07 -11.59
CA HIS A 1017 -4.08 28.67 -12.86
C HIS A 1017 -4.83 27.52 -13.55
N SER A 1018 -5.24 26.50 -12.79
CA SER A 1018 -6.03 25.37 -13.31
C SER A 1018 -7.48 25.74 -13.70
N ASN A 1019 -7.94 26.95 -13.33
CA ASN A 1019 -9.31 27.42 -13.58
C ASN A 1019 -9.37 28.71 -14.40
N LEU A 1020 -8.33 29.03 -15.18
CA LEU A 1020 -8.27 30.23 -16.03
C LEU A 1020 -9.44 30.36 -17.03
N GLN A 1021 -10.03 29.23 -17.47
CA GLN A 1021 -11.24 29.17 -18.28
C GLN A 1021 -12.44 29.91 -17.66
N GLU A 1022 -12.47 30.07 -16.33
CA GLU A 1022 -13.53 30.83 -15.66
C GLU A 1022 -13.38 32.35 -15.81
N LEU A 1023 -12.20 32.83 -16.21
CA LEU A 1023 -11.85 34.26 -16.26
C LEU A 1023 -11.49 34.76 -17.65
N LEU A 1024 -10.96 33.89 -18.51
CA LEU A 1024 -10.50 34.20 -19.88
C LEU A 1024 -11.42 33.54 -20.92
N GLY A 1025 -11.70 34.23 -22.02
CA GLY A 1025 -12.59 33.69 -23.06
C GLY A 1025 -12.45 34.37 -24.42
N VAL A 1026 -13.57 34.45 -25.14
CA VAL A 1026 -13.66 34.97 -26.53
C VAL A 1026 -13.28 36.45 -26.59
N HIS A 1027 -12.58 36.82 -27.66
CA HIS A 1027 -12.21 38.20 -27.96
C HIS A 1027 -12.52 38.57 -29.41
N ASP A 1028 -13.26 39.65 -29.58
CA ASP A 1028 -13.64 40.19 -30.89
C ASP A 1028 -12.41 40.75 -31.65
N VAL A 1029 -12.30 40.41 -32.95
CA VAL A 1029 -11.22 40.88 -33.82
C VAL A 1029 -11.38 42.37 -34.19
N GLY A 1030 -12.62 42.89 -34.21
CA GLY A 1030 -12.90 44.31 -34.44
C GLY A 1030 -12.26 45.22 -33.37
N VAL A 1031 -12.36 44.82 -32.10
CA VAL A 1031 -11.65 45.47 -30.98
C VAL A 1031 -10.13 45.40 -31.16
N PHE A 1032 -9.57 44.24 -31.53
CA PHE A 1032 -8.13 44.10 -31.78
C PHE A 1032 -7.62 45.03 -32.89
N ARG A 1033 -8.37 45.13 -33.99
CA ARG A 1033 -8.05 46.06 -35.09
C ARG A 1033 -7.99 47.50 -34.60
N HIS A 1034 -8.99 47.92 -33.81
CA HIS A 1034 -9.05 49.28 -33.31
C HIS A 1034 -7.88 49.56 -32.34
N LEU A 1035 -7.59 48.64 -31.42
CA LEU A 1035 -6.41 48.74 -30.55
C LEU A 1035 -5.09 48.81 -31.34
N ALA A 1036 -4.96 48.04 -32.43
CA ALA A 1036 -3.79 48.10 -33.29
C ALA A 1036 -3.66 49.45 -34.02
N ALA A 1037 -4.78 50.07 -34.42
CA ALA A 1037 -4.80 51.41 -34.99
C ALA A 1037 -4.29 52.46 -33.98
N MET A 1038 -4.72 52.36 -32.72
CA MET A 1038 -4.24 53.23 -31.64
C MET A 1038 -2.74 53.03 -31.35
N VAL A 1039 -2.27 51.78 -31.35
CA VAL A 1039 -0.82 51.48 -31.20
C VAL A 1039 -0.01 52.11 -32.34
N ARG A 1040 -0.50 52.06 -33.59
CA ARG A 1040 0.15 52.68 -34.75
C ARG A 1040 0.15 54.21 -34.68
N ALA A 1041 -0.95 54.82 -34.23
CA ALA A 1041 -1.05 56.26 -34.02
C ALA A 1041 -0.20 56.74 -32.83
N GLY A 1042 0.07 55.84 -31.87
CA GLY A 1042 0.79 56.14 -30.63
C GLY A 1042 -0.09 56.71 -29.52
N ASN A 1043 -1.39 56.87 -29.76
CA ASN A 1043 -2.40 57.36 -28.84
C ASN A 1043 -3.79 56.79 -29.22
N VAL A 1044 -4.82 57.06 -28.42
CA VAL A 1044 -6.20 56.71 -28.78
C VAL A 1044 -6.69 57.51 -29.99
N VAL A 1045 -7.36 56.81 -30.91
CA VAL A 1045 -7.99 57.34 -32.14
C VAL A 1045 -9.41 56.79 -32.23
N ASP A 1046 -10.23 57.33 -33.14
CA ASP A 1046 -11.50 56.69 -33.51
C ASP A 1046 -11.29 55.47 -34.42
N VAL A 1047 -12.39 54.75 -34.71
CA VAL A 1047 -12.39 53.54 -35.54
C VAL A 1047 -11.83 53.78 -36.96
N ASP A 1048 -11.91 55.02 -37.46
CA ASP A 1048 -11.39 55.44 -38.76
C ASP A 1048 -9.91 55.86 -38.69
N GLY A 1049 -9.31 55.88 -37.49
CA GLY A 1049 -7.91 56.19 -37.24
C GLY A 1049 -7.63 57.68 -37.03
N ASN A 1050 -8.65 58.50 -36.82
CA ASN A 1050 -8.51 59.95 -36.60
C ASN A 1050 -8.28 60.26 -35.11
N ASP A 1051 -7.37 61.19 -34.84
CA ASP A 1051 -7.08 61.73 -33.50
C ASP A 1051 -8.14 62.75 -33.08
N VAL A 1052 -9.37 62.27 -32.85
CA VAL A 1052 -10.51 63.10 -32.42
C VAL A 1052 -10.58 63.27 -30.91
N TYR A 1053 -10.08 62.28 -30.16
CA TYR A 1053 -10.16 62.27 -28.70
C TYR A 1053 -9.20 63.25 -28.03
N LEU A 1054 -7.93 63.35 -28.45
CA LEU A 1054 -7.01 64.32 -27.82
C LEU A 1054 -7.25 65.73 -28.33
N ARG A 1055 -7.61 65.88 -29.61
CA ARG A 1055 -7.82 67.18 -30.26
C ARG A 1055 -9.20 67.80 -29.98
N GLY A 1056 -10.13 67.06 -29.39
CA GLY A 1056 -11.50 67.55 -29.16
C GLY A 1056 -12.32 67.66 -30.47
N GLY A 1057 -12.15 66.71 -31.38
CA GLY A 1057 -12.95 66.60 -32.60
C GLY A 1057 -14.43 66.30 -32.30
N HIS A 1058 -15.32 66.58 -33.25
CA HIS A 1058 -16.76 66.28 -33.15
C HIS A 1058 -17.48 66.80 -31.89
N GLY A 1059 -17.00 67.90 -31.28
CA GLY A 1059 -17.60 68.50 -30.09
C GLY A 1059 -17.19 67.84 -28.76
N MET A 1060 -16.21 66.94 -28.79
CA MET A 1060 -15.63 66.32 -27.59
C MET A 1060 -14.84 67.33 -26.74
N LYS A 1061 -14.67 67.04 -25.43
CA LYS A 1061 -13.90 67.90 -24.51
C LYS A 1061 -12.39 67.83 -24.72
N GLY A 1062 -11.90 66.87 -25.49
CA GLY A 1062 -10.46 66.70 -25.69
C GLY A 1062 -9.76 66.31 -24.39
N LEU A 1063 -8.48 66.63 -24.29
CA LEU A 1063 -7.69 66.44 -23.06
C LEU A 1063 -8.34 67.08 -21.80
N ALA A 1064 -9.10 68.17 -21.95
CA ALA A 1064 -9.80 68.81 -20.84
C ALA A 1064 -10.87 67.93 -20.18
N GLY A 1065 -11.36 66.89 -20.87
CA GLY A 1065 -12.27 65.89 -20.31
C GLY A 1065 -11.62 65.01 -19.23
N MET A 1066 -10.28 64.90 -19.23
CA MET A 1066 -9.52 64.16 -18.21
C MET A 1066 -9.05 65.03 -17.04
N ARG A 1067 -9.50 66.30 -16.96
CA ARG A 1067 -9.16 67.25 -15.88
C ARG A 1067 -9.92 66.94 -14.58
N ILE A 1068 -9.70 65.74 -14.05
CA ILE A 1068 -10.19 65.22 -12.77
C ILE A 1068 -9.04 64.48 -12.07
N PRO A 1069 -9.13 64.17 -10.77
CA PRO A 1069 -8.19 63.25 -10.12
C PRO A 1069 -8.10 61.89 -10.83
N ILE A 1070 -6.92 61.52 -11.35
CA ILE A 1070 -6.65 60.19 -11.92
C ILE A 1070 -5.39 59.54 -11.31
N GLY A 1071 -5.54 58.33 -10.78
CA GLY A 1071 -4.44 57.48 -10.30
C GLY A 1071 -4.12 56.38 -11.31
N PHE A 1072 -2.85 56.18 -11.64
CA PHE A 1072 -2.39 55.13 -12.55
C PHE A 1072 -1.70 54.00 -11.78
N ILE A 1073 -2.07 52.75 -12.05
CA ILE A 1073 -1.35 51.57 -11.55
C ILE A 1073 -0.84 50.72 -12.71
N HIS A 1074 0.38 50.20 -12.59
CA HIS A 1074 1.02 49.41 -13.65
C HIS A 1074 1.96 48.37 -13.04
N GLY A 1075 1.98 47.13 -13.53
CA GLY A 1075 2.98 46.14 -13.14
C GLY A 1075 4.33 46.37 -13.81
N ASP A 1076 5.44 46.21 -13.10
CA ASP A 1076 6.78 46.44 -13.68
C ASP A 1076 7.22 45.36 -14.69
N ARG A 1077 6.63 44.16 -14.65
CA ARG A 1077 6.85 43.04 -15.57
C ARG A 1077 5.82 42.94 -16.70
N ASN A 1078 4.91 43.90 -16.83
CA ASN A 1078 3.84 43.83 -17.84
C ASN A 1078 4.37 43.81 -19.29
N GLU A 1079 4.17 42.68 -19.98
CA GLU A 1079 4.52 42.50 -21.39
C GLU A 1079 3.33 42.63 -22.36
N THR A 1080 2.10 42.87 -21.88
CA THR A 1080 0.98 43.24 -22.76
C THR A 1080 1.10 44.70 -23.20
N TYR A 1081 1.29 45.60 -22.22
CA TYR A 1081 1.55 47.02 -22.40
C TYR A 1081 2.66 47.42 -21.44
N VAL A 1082 3.83 47.80 -21.95
CA VAL A 1082 4.99 48.10 -21.11
C VAL A 1082 4.69 49.30 -20.19
N PRO A 1083 5.36 49.44 -19.03
CA PRO A 1083 5.15 50.52 -18.06
C PRO A 1083 5.12 51.95 -18.63
N LYS A 1084 5.75 52.15 -19.79
CA LYS A 1084 5.73 53.40 -20.55
C LYS A 1084 4.31 53.86 -20.92
N SER A 1085 3.35 52.96 -21.07
CA SER A 1085 1.97 53.26 -21.49
C SER A 1085 1.25 54.23 -20.55
N THR A 1086 1.25 53.92 -19.24
CA THR A 1086 0.68 54.83 -18.23
C THR A 1086 1.59 56.02 -17.96
N ALA A 1087 2.91 55.87 -18.07
CA ALA A 1087 3.87 56.95 -17.82
C ALA A 1087 3.71 58.13 -18.79
N LEU A 1088 3.51 57.86 -20.09
CA LEU A 1088 3.28 58.90 -21.09
C LEU A 1088 1.98 59.67 -20.82
N THR A 1089 0.90 58.94 -20.50
CA THR A 1089 -0.40 59.56 -20.20
C THR A 1089 -0.33 60.39 -18.92
N TYR A 1090 0.30 59.87 -17.87
CA TYR A 1090 0.53 60.59 -16.62
C TYR A 1090 1.30 61.89 -16.85
N GLN A 1091 2.43 61.84 -17.57
CA GLN A 1091 3.25 63.02 -17.83
C GLN A 1091 2.46 64.08 -18.63
N MET A 1092 1.75 63.65 -19.68
CA MET A 1092 0.90 64.54 -20.47
C MET A 1092 -0.15 65.27 -19.62
N LEU A 1093 -0.78 64.58 -18.68
CA LEU A 1093 -1.80 65.16 -17.81
C LEU A 1093 -1.20 66.10 -16.76
N VAL A 1094 -0.06 65.74 -16.15
CA VAL A 1094 0.66 66.60 -15.21
C VAL A 1094 1.14 67.88 -15.89
N ASP A 1095 1.62 67.79 -17.12
CA ASP A 1095 2.09 68.96 -17.88
C ASP A 1095 0.91 69.88 -18.28
N ALA A 1096 -0.25 69.31 -18.61
CA ALA A 1096 -1.43 70.07 -19.04
C ALA A 1096 -2.24 70.66 -17.87
N PHE A 1097 -2.34 69.94 -16.74
CA PHE A 1097 -3.16 70.30 -15.58
C PHE A 1097 -2.40 70.05 -14.26
N PRO A 1098 -1.34 70.82 -13.98
CA PRO A 1098 -0.49 70.60 -12.80
C PRO A 1098 -1.22 70.79 -11.46
N GLU A 1099 -2.40 71.40 -11.47
CA GLU A 1099 -3.24 71.58 -10.27
C GLU A 1099 -4.04 70.32 -9.89
N GLN A 1100 -4.14 69.32 -10.78
CA GLN A 1100 -4.87 68.09 -10.51
C GLN A 1100 -3.97 67.05 -9.81
N PRO A 1101 -4.50 66.27 -8.85
CA PRO A 1101 -3.73 65.29 -8.09
C PRO A 1101 -3.57 63.97 -8.87
N TYR A 1102 -2.82 64.02 -9.97
CA TYR A 1102 -2.44 62.81 -10.70
C TYR A 1102 -1.39 62.03 -9.92
N GLU A 1103 -1.53 60.71 -9.86
CA GLU A 1103 -0.55 59.83 -9.23
C GLU A 1103 -0.23 58.64 -10.15
N ARG A 1104 0.98 58.10 -10.06
CA ARG A 1104 1.35 56.86 -10.77
C ARG A 1104 2.14 55.93 -9.86
N TYR A 1105 1.70 54.68 -9.79
CA TYR A 1105 2.32 53.62 -8.99
C TYR A 1105 2.74 52.45 -9.87
N LEU A 1106 4.01 52.06 -9.76
CA LEU A 1106 4.58 50.89 -10.43
C LEU A 1106 4.69 49.76 -9.40
N ILE A 1107 4.09 48.61 -9.70
CA ILE A 1107 3.94 47.49 -8.78
C ILE A 1107 5.06 46.47 -9.08
N PRO A 1108 6.02 46.24 -8.16
CA PRO A 1108 7.14 45.34 -8.40
C PRO A 1108 6.74 43.86 -8.44
N GLY A 1109 7.23 43.11 -9.43
CA GLY A 1109 7.02 41.67 -9.56
C GLY A 1109 5.63 41.26 -10.04
N TYR A 1110 4.89 42.21 -10.64
CA TYR A 1110 3.57 41.97 -11.21
C TYR A 1110 3.59 42.27 -12.72
N GLY A 1111 2.87 41.43 -13.48
CA GLY A 1111 2.61 41.56 -14.90
C GLY A 1111 1.43 42.49 -15.21
N HIS A 1112 0.46 41.99 -15.98
CA HIS A 1112 -0.66 42.78 -16.49
C HIS A 1112 -1.90 42.71 -15.59
N ILE A 1113 -2.54 41.54 -15.55
CA ILE A 1113 -3.85 41.33 -14.92
C ILE A 1113 -3.76 40.69 -13.54
N ASP A 1114 -2.61 40.12 -13.18
CA ASP A 1114 -2.27 39.73 -11.80
C ASP A 1114 -2.31 40.91 -10.81
N CYS A 1115 -2.20 42.16 -11.28
CA CYS A 1115 -2.49 43.34 -10.46
C CYS A 1115 -3.96 43.42 -10.01
N ILE A 1116 -4.87 42.72 -10.71
CA ILE A 1116 -6.30 42.67 -10.39
C ILE A 1116 -6.65 41.41 -9.61
N PHE A 1117 -6.14 40.23 -9.98
CA PHE A 1117 -6.51 38.96 -9.34
C PHE A 1117 -5.33 38.06 -8.94
N GLY A 1118 -4.11 38.60 -8.82
CA GLY A 1118 -2.97 37.86 -8.30
C GLY A 1118 -3.20 37.39 -6.85
N LYS A 1119 -2.60 36.27 -6.46
CA LYS A 1119 -2.80 35.63 -5.15
C LYS A 1119 -2.48 36.56 -3.97
N ASN A 1120 -1.58 37.52 -4.16
CA ASN A 1120 -1.16 38.52 -3.17
C ASN A 1120 -1.68 39.94 -3.47
N ALA A 1121 -2.51 40.14 -4.49
CA ALA A 1121 -2.94 41.49 -4.93
C ALA A 1121 -3.69 42.27 -3.82
N ALA A 1122 -4.35 41.58 -2.90
CA ALA A 1122 -5.02 42.19 -1.76
C ALA A 1122 -4.07 42.84 -0.74
N VAL A 1123 -2.82 42.37 -0.71
CA VAL A 1123 -1.75 42.91 0.14
C VAL A 1123 -0.96 43.98 -0.62
N ASP A 1124 -0.61 43.72 -1.87
CA ASP A 1124 0.37 44.55 -2.58
C ASP A 1124 -0.27 45.68 -3.41
N VAL A 1125 -1.48 45.47 -3.93
CA VAL A 1125 -2.09 46.35 -4.95
C VAL A 1125 -3.33 47.07 -4.45
N TYR A 1126 -4.29 46.34 -3.87
CA TYR A 1126 -5.58 46.92 -3.46
C TYR A 1126 -5.46 48.04 -2.42
N PRO A 1127 -4.50 48.03 -1.47
CA PRO A 1127 -4.30 49.17 -0.58
C PRO A 1127 -3.99 50.47 -1.31
N THR A 1128 -3.25 50.41 -2.42
CA THR A 1128 -2.94 51.59 -3.25
C THR A 1128 -4.19 52.11 -3.96
N ILE A 1129 -5.01 51.20 -4.51
CA ILE A 1129 -6.31 51.56 -5.12
C ILE A 1129 -7.21 52.24 -4.08
N ALA A 1130 -7.40 51.60 -2.91
CA ALA A 1130 -8.26 52.13 -1.86
C ALA A 1130 -7.74 53.44 -1.28
N ARG A 1131 -6.42 53.61 -1.12
CA ARG A 1131 -5.81 54.88 -0.71
C ARG A 1131 -6.19 56.01 -1.67
N TYR A 1132 -6.05 55.78 -2.97
CA TYR A 1132 -6.39 56.77 -3.99
C TYR A 1132 -7.89 57.09 -3.98
N LEU A 1133 -8.73 56.07 -3.99
CA LEU A 1133 -10.19 56.24 -3.92
C LEU A 1133 -10.64 56.92 -2.62
N ASN A 1134 -9.93 56.77 -1.51
CA ASN A 1134 -10.26 57.45 -0.25
C ASN A 1134 -9.88 58.93 -0.25
N ALA A 1135 -8.90 59.34 -1.06
CA ALA A 1135 -8.41 60.72 -1.13
C ALA A 1135 -9.33 61.65 -1.96
N HIS A 1136 -10.23 61.08 -2.77
CA HIS A 1136 -11.06 61.77 -3.78
C HIS A 1136 -12.51 61.23 -3.79
#